data_AF-A0A948D300-F1
#
_entry.id   AF-A0A948D300-F1
#
_cell.length_a   1.000
_cell.length_b   1.000
_cell.length_c   1.000
_cell.angle_alpha   90.00
_cell.angle_beta   90.00
_cell.angle_gamma   90.00
#
_symmetry.space_group_name_H-M   'P 1'
#
loop_
_entity.id
_entity.type
_entity.pdbx_description
1 polymer ?
#
loop_
_entity_poly.entity_id
_entity_poly.type
_entity_poly.pdbx_seq_one_letter_code
_entity_poly.pdbx_strand_id
1 'polypeptide(L)'
;MLKLPKVVSFKKIFLSVLGLFLTIFLWQFNIGKIVKAQNSDEVFHPETNTSSATNLNPTYLPFLFVDDWQMESSWDRTGGNDDDSKAAFSKEGDKWVLINKEDVSGMITRIWMAHPIAYDPAGGEIAKLEIYTDWSGPPLILDFNQKTIDNIPPFSHPLLTDGLYSSGGLISYSPIVFNGRLKILSESLDPERLAYFQINYTTASEQTSDNNEVSELVSLWKPSNMGQLTDVLSAGEIDFTDAIDTVSEVSLLPENKTMVFSDSGKGVITKIAFPADKIEAYLDNLSLKVNYPGLTNVAVNLPLSLAFMPREADYISDLPPDNDIDAHVFSPTGKEIVIKNNTVWVREPFRENYQDVGKLKNWYRASLAVWLSGSGDLPPSDNLDTYSIQPDGSETVIKGDRYWWRKDVYSPWGTGLLASIWTGASLNGYPLPHNNIDSHAFDLNGNETIISGLRYWYSQAGENTWWSGTLEEAWDLPLDKVDGHSFSSMGETVISGNIFWFRVNPQTEWFQGNLTNAWRDESKFYRGSLFFGYDPVASEYYFTWPMPFWNGIEISLENNGSNMVNAETRISWTRQSYEEAQAGYLNITYVDEQESEQNLMFKAAHLNGRGKFVGVIVSADGTSDPQYNRTFLEGDEKISVDGVIIGNGTGLEDFFGGGWYFIHGPFYLPTHGAMRSPSGRLQSVIPDNINRLGMINLNDDQETIMYRHFLNDAINFQQEFDLQFEFGPYPGERLAKGYSTNFKAAGVSYLSAPAFFCSTCSVNPPKSLGNANCDEIVNGLDFGQWRSIFQKVGVVSEPEKAEVDFNCQEDQESHIIDAVDFKIMVSNYFK
;
A
#
# COMPACT_ATOMS: atom_id res chain seq x y z
N MET A 1 58.46 -40.57 -48.17
CA MET A 1 57.80 -40.80 -49.48
C MET A 1 56.34 -41.13 -49.25
N LEU A 2 55.46 -40.25 -49.73
CA LEU A 2 54.04 -40.43 -50.12
C LEU A 2 53.43 -41.86 -50.02
N LYS A 3 52.25 -41.98 -49.37
CA LYS A 3 50.93 -42.16 -50.05
C LYS A 3 49.74 -42.41 -49.08
N LEU A 4 48.64 -41.72 -49.41
CA LEU A 4 47.19 -41.79 -49.09
C LEU A 4 46.59 -43.21 -48.84
N PRO A 5 45.32 -43.42 -48.34
CA PRO A 5 44.05 -42.65 -48.52
C PRO A 5 43.15 -42.59 -47.23
N LYS A 6 41.90 -42.08 -47.12
CA LYS A 6 40.67 -42.14 -47.93
C LYS A 6 39.67 -41.01 -47.61
N VAL A 7 38.91 -40.70 -48.66
CA VAL A 7 37.69 -39.90 -48.80
C VAL A 7 36.58 -40.28 -47.80
N VAL A 8 35.94 -39.27 -47.18
CA VAL A 8 34.63 -39.42 -46.52
C VAL A 8 33.60 -38.47 -47.18
N SER A 9 32.56 -39.13 -47.70
CA SER A 9 31.27 -38.71 -48.23
C SER A 9 30.72 -37.30 -47.89
N PHE A 10 30.44 -36.55 -48.96
CA PHE A 10 29.72 -35.25 -49.00
C PHE A 10 28.24 -35.30 -48.53
N LYS A 11 27.70 -36.47 -48.18
CA LYS A 11 26.28 -36.60 -47.76
C LYS A 11 25.99 -36.16 -46.33
N LYS A 12 27.00 -36.07 -45.44
CA LYS A 12 26.76 -35.69 -44.04
C LYS A 12 26.75 -34.18 -43.79
N ILE A 13 27.35 -33.37 -44.67
CA ILE A 13 27.38 -31.91 -44.53
C ILE A 13 26.11 -31.27 -45.11
N PHE A 14 25.46 -31.91 -46.09
CA PHE A 14 24.23 -31.37 -46.68
C PHE A 14 22.99 -31.57 -45.79
N LEU A 15 22.95 -32.61 -44.96
CA LEU A 15 21.85 -32.84 -44.00
C LEU A 15 21.94 -31.97 -42.74
N SER A 16 23.15 -31.57 -42.30
CA SER A 16 23.32 -30.68 -41.16
C SER A 16 23.01 -29.21 -41.50
N VAL A 17 23.26 -28.79 -42.74
CA VAL A 17 22.94 -27.42 -43.19
C VAL A 17 21.45 -27.25 -43.53
N LEU A 18 20.78 -28.29 -44.07
CA LEU A 18 19.32 -28.23 -44.29
C LEU A 18 18.53 -28.30 -42.96
N GLY A 19 19.03 -29.04 -41.96
CA GLY A 19 18.44 -29.09 -40.62
C GLY A 19 18.56 -27.77 -39.85
N LEU A 20 19.66 -27.02 -40.04
CA LEU A 20 19.85 -25.72 -39.41
C LEU A 20 19.04 -24.60 -40.08
N PHE A 21 18.83 -24.67 -41.40
CA PHE A 21 18.01 -23.67 -42.09
C PHE A 21 16.50 -23.90 -41.88
N LEU A 22 16.03 -25.13 -41.67
CA LEU A 22 14.62 -25.39 -41.34
C LEU A 22 14.28 -25.00 -39.90
N THR A 23 15.21 -25.11 -38.95
CA THR A 23 15.00 -24.65 -37.56
C THR A 23 15.08 -23.14 -37.42
N ILE A 24 15.85 -22.44 -38.28
CA ILE A 24 15.91 -20.97 -38.27
C ILE A 24 14.72 -20.33 -39.01
N PHE A 25 14.11 -21.00 -39.99
CA PHE A 25 12.93 -20.48 -40.70
C PHE A 25 11.58 -20.82 -40.02
N LEU A 26 11.52 -21.87 -39.20
CA LEU A 26 10.34 -22.21 -38.38
C LEU A 26 10.31 -21.52 -37.01
N TRP A 27 11.32 -20.72 -36.67
CA TRP A 27 11.34 -19.90 -35.45
C TRP A 27 10.90 -18.44 -35.67
N GLN A 28 10.54 -18.06 -36.90
CA GLN A 28 10.09 -16.69 -37.22
C GLN A 28 8.62 -16.55 -37.60
N PHE A 29 7.82 -17.62 -37.54
CA PHE A 29 6.36 -17.54 -37.66
C PHE A 29 5.71 -18.54 -36.68
N ASN A 30 4.81 -18.05 -35.81
CA ASN A 30 4.19 -18.73 -34.67
C ASN A 30 5.00 -18.87 -33.37
N ILE A 31 5.67 -17.79 -32.96
CA ILE A 31 5.54 -17.41 -31.55
C ILE A 31 4.48 -16.32 -31.57
N GLY A 32 3.26 -16.65 -31.14
CA GLY A 32 2.29 -15.61 -30.78
C GLY A 32 3.04 -14.68 -29.83
N LYS A 33 3.17 -13.41 -30.23
CA LYS A 33 3.71 -12.41 -29.32
C LYS A 33 2.81 -12.48 -28.10
N ILE A 34 3.32 -12.97 -26.98
CA ILE A 34 2.73 -12.75 -25.67
C ILE A 34 2.75 -11.23 -25.52
N VAL A 35 1.65 -10.59 -25.92
CA VAL A 35 1.37 -9.21 -25.55
C VAL A 35 0.93 -9.31 -24.11
N LYS A 36 1.92 -9.42 -23.21
CA LYS A 36 1.75 -8.99 -21.83
C LYS A 36 1.18 -7.57 -21.88
N ALA A 37 0.30 -7.22 -20.95
CA ALA A 37 -0.16 -5.85 -20.79
C ALA A 37 1.09 -4.94 -20.81
N GLN A 38 1.33 -4.27 -21.93
CA GLN A 38 2.56 -3.50 -22.11
C GLN A 38 2.44 -2.33 -21.14
N ASN A 39 3.35 -2.30 -20.16
CA ASN A 39 3.73 -1.20 -19.27
C ASN A 39 3.22 -1.23 -17.81
N SER A 40 2.37 -2.16 -17.37
CA SER A 40 2.01 -2.29 -15.94
C SER A 40 2.99 -3.13 -15.11
N ASP A 41 3.90 -3.84 -15.78
CA ASP A 41 4.75 -4.83 -15.14
C ASP A 41 6.05 -4.25 -14.59
N GLU A 42 6.44 -3.01 -14.90
CA GLU A 42 7.73 -2.45 -14.47
C GLU A 42 7.56 -1.52 -13.27
N VAL A 43 8.00 -1.98 -12.09
CA VAL A 43 8.23 -1.07 -10.95
C VAL A 43 9.56 -0.39 -11.18
N PHE A 44 9.50 0.90 -11.49
CA PHE A 44 10.68 1.73 -11.61
C PHE A 44 11.22 2.09 -10.22
N HIS A 45 12.49 1.78 -9.98
CA HIS A 45 13.20 2.07 -8.75
C HIS A 45 14.03 3.35 -8.93
N PRO A 46 13.63 4.50 -8.36
CA PRO A 46 14.28 5.77 -8.63
C PRO A 46 15.70 5.87 -8.06
N GLU A 47 15.98 5.15 -6.98
CA GLU A 47 17.26 5.20 -6.26
C GLU A 47 18.36 4.43 -7.01
N THR A 48 17.96 3.42 -7.78
CA THR A 48 18.87 2.59 -8.59
C THR A 48 18.75 2.89 -10.09
N ASN A 49 17.74 3.66 -10.48
CA ASN A 49 17.37 3.92 -11.89
C ASN A 49 17.15 2.60 -12.67
N THR A 50 16.54 1.61 -12.03
CA THR A 50 16.26 0.29 -12.61
C THR A 50 14.77 -0.01 -12.62
N SER A 51 14.25 -0.59 -13.70
CA SER A 51 12.91 -1.18 -13.69
C SER A 51 12.97 -2.66 -13.35
N SER A 52 12.10 -3.08 -12.44
CA SER A 52 11.90 -4.49 -12.08
C SER A 52 10.58 -4.95 -12.65
N ALA A 53 10.61 -5.92 -13.57
CA ALA A 53 9.41 -6.61 -14.01
C ALA A 53 8.80 -7.38 -12.82
N THR A 54 7.66 -6.95 -12.29
CA THR A 54 6.97 -7.58 -11.16
C THR A 54 6.51 -9.00 -11.50
N ASN A 55 6.33 -9.31 -12.79
CA ASN A 55 5.80 -10.57 -13.31
C ASN A 55 4.57 -11.10 -12.51
N LEU A 56 3.82 -10.21 -11.85
CA LEU A 56 2.61 -10.56 -11.12
C LEU A 56 1.53 -10.91 -12.14
N ASN A 57 0.97 -12.12 -12.08
CA ASN A 57 0.04 -12.61 -13.09
C ASN A 57 -1.36 -12.81 -12.49
N PRO A 58 -2.28 -11.82 -12.62
CA PRO A 58 -3.62 -11.89 -12.03
C PRO A 58 -4.60 -12.79 -12.81
N THR A 59 -4.15 -13.50 -13.85
CA THR A 59 -5.00 -14.29 -14.76
C THR A 59 -5.92 -15.27 -14.04
N TYR A 60 -5.49 -15.82 -12.91
CA TYR A 60 -6.23 -16.83 -12.16
C TYR A 60 -6.96 -16.29 -10.93
N LEU A 61 -6.89 -14.98 -10.69
CA LEU A 61 -7.59 -14.33 -9.59
C LEU A 61 -9.11 -14.63 -9.60
N PRO A 62 -9.79 -14.74 -10.77
CA PRO A 62 -11.21 -15.07 -10.79
C PRO A 62 -11.57 -16.50 -10.36
N PHE A 63 -10.62 -17.43 -10.34
CA PHE A 63 -10.93 -18.84 -10.09
C PHE A 63 -11.31 -19.08 -8.63
N LEU A 64 -12.33 -19.91 -8.40
CA LEU A 64 -12.88 -20.18 -7.07
C LEU A 64 -12.45 -21.56 -6.56
N PHE A 65 -11.75 -21.59 -5.43
CA PHE A 65 -11.28 -22.83 -4.79
C PHE A 65 -11.65 -22.85 -3.30
N VAL A 66 -11.22 -23.89 -2.60
CA VAL A 66 -11.40 -24.02 -1.16
C VAL A 66 -10.02 -24.06 -0.52
N ASP A 67 -9.77 -23.14 0.40
CA ASP A 67 -8.63 -23.14 1.31
C ASP A 67 -9.08 -22.74 2.71
N ASP A 68 -8.25 -23.03 3.71
CA ASP A 68 -8.48 -22.64 5.10
C ASP A 68 -7.50 -21.53 5.47
N TRP A 69 -7.89 -20.29 5.19
CA TRP A 69 -7.10 -19.09 5.49
C TRP A 69 -7.23 -18.70 6.97
N GLN A 70 -6.11 -18.32 7.58
CA GLN A 70 -6.06 -17.87 8.97
C GLN A 70 -5.07 -16.70 9.12
N MET A 71 -5.31 -15.89 10.14
CA MET A 71 -4.39 -14.86 10.61
C MET A 71 -4.06 -15.06 12.10
N GLU A 72 -2.78 -15.00 12.42
CA GLU A 72 -2.29 -14.87 13.79
C GLU A 72 -1.62 -13.50 13.92
N SER A 73 -1.99 -12.73 14.94
CA SER A 73 -1.51 -11.37 15.15
C SER A 73 -1.26 -11.08 16.62
N SER A 74 -0.66 -9.93 16.92
CA SER A 74 -0.39 -9.47 18.29
C SER A 74 -1.60 -8.84 19.01
N TRP A 75 -2.78 -8.85 18.39
CA TRP A 75 -4.01 -8.19 18.85
C TRP A 75 -4.35 -8.38 20.34
N ASP A 76 -4.96 -7.36 20.91
CA ASP A 76 -5.41 -7.30 22.29
C ASP A 76 -6.63 -8.22 22.51
N ARG A 77 -6.37 -9.38 23.12
CA ARG A 77 -7.39 -10.39 23.44
C ARG A 77 -8.46 -9.92 24.43
N THR A 78 -8.31 -8.74 25.02
CA THR A 78 -9.34 -8.11 25.87
C THR A 78 -10.32 -7.24 25.08
N GLY A 79 -10.03 -6.97 23.79
CA GLY A 79 -10.77 -6.04 22.93
C GLY A 79 -10.46 -4.56 23.22
N GLY A 80 -9.27 -4.29 23.77
CA GLY A 80 -8.73 -2.95 23.94
C GLY A 80 -7.82 -2.57 22.78
N ASN A 81 -6.77 -1.80 23.05
CA ASN A 81 -5.79 -1.29 22.06
C ASN A 81 -4.35 -1.58 22.52
N ASP A 82 -4.15 -2.59 23.36
CA ASP A 82 -2.84 -3.05 23.84
C ASP A 82 -2.29 -4.13 22.89
N ASP A 83 -2.17 -3.81 21.60
CA ASP A 83 -1.89 -4.76 20.52
C ASP A 83 -0.41 -5.18 20.41
N ASP A 84 0.41 -4.78 21.39
CA ASP A 84 1.76 -5.28 21.64
C ASP A 84 1.88 -6.05 22.97
N SER A 85 0.74 -6.39 23.60
CA SER A 85 0.71 -6.99 24.94
C SER A 85 1.34 -8.38 24.98
N LYS A 86 2.33 -8.53 25.86
CA LYS A 86 3.06 -9.78 26.08
C LYS A 86 2.22 -10.88 26.73
N ALA A 87 1.10 -10.52 27.38
CA ALA A 87 0.39 -11.41 28.30
C ALA A 87 -0.06 -12.72 27.64
N ALA A 88 -0.22 -12.71 26.32
CA ALA A 88 -0.70 -13.85 25.55
C ALA A 88 0.40 -14.64 24.83
N PHE A 89 1.67 -14.22 24.92
CA PHE A 89 2.78 -14.84 24.20
C PHE A 89 3.82 -15.41 25.16
N SER A 90 4.44 -16.52 24.75
CA SER A 90 5.49 -17.18 25.53
C SER A 90 6.88 -16.90 24.95
N LYS A 91 7.93 -17.23 25.72
CA LYS A 91 9.32 -17.15 25.27
C LYS A 91 9.98 -18.52 25.26
N GLU A 92 10.89 -18.71 24.31
CA GLU A 92 11.87 -19.78 24.30
C GLU A 92 13.28 -19.19 24.34
N GLY A 93 13.92 -19.30 25.50
CA GLY A 93 15.12 -18.51 25.78
C GLY A 93 14.78 -17.01 25.74
N ASP A 94 15.50 -16.27 24.91
CA ASP A 94 15.32 -14.82 24.75
C ASP A 94 14.38 -14.45 23.58
N LYS A 95 13.83 -15.43 22.86
CA LYS A 95 12.98 -15.21 21.68
C LYS A 95 11.49 -15.37 22.01
N TRP A 96 10.66 -14.53 21.41
CA TRP A 96 9.20 -14.64 21.50
C TRP A 96 8.67 -15.71 20.56
N VAL A 97 7.71 -16.51 21.03
CA VAL A 97 7.01 -17.50 20.20
C VAL A 97 5.78 -16.84 19.60
N LEU A 98 5.81 -16.53 18.30
CA LEU A 98 4.67 -15.89 17.60
C LEU A 98 3.64 -16.93 17.18
N ILE A 99 4.11 -18.05 16.62
CA ILE A 99 3.29 -19.20 16.22
C ILE A 99 3.98 -20.48 16.67
N ASN A 100 3.22 -21.46 17.17
CA ASN A 100 3.68 -22.83 17.39
C ASN A 100 2.52 -23.81 17.14
N LYS A 101 2.45 -24.34 15.91
CA LYS A 101 1.45 -25.30 15.47
C LYS A 101 2.16 -26.60 15.08
N GLU A 102 1.65 -27.71 15.60
CA GLU A 102 2.12 -29.06 15.31
C GLU A 102 1.06 -29.79 14.49
N ASP A 103 1.48 -30.80 13.75
CA ASP A 103 0.65 -31.63 12.89
C ASP A 103 -0.12 -30.87 11.78
N VAL A 104 0.38 -29.70 11.38
CA VAL A 104 -0.23 -28.84 10.36
C VAL A 104 0.66 -28.73 9.12
N SER A 105 0.05 -28.68 7.94
CA SER A 105 0.74 -28.41 6.67
C SER A 105 0.03 -27.29 5.93
N GLY A 106 0.77 -26.49 5.18
CA GLY A 106 0.21 -25.29 4.60
C GLY A 106 1.27 -24.31 4.11
N MET A 107 0.88 -23.04 4.01
CA MET A 107 1.73 -21.99 3.47
C MET A 107 1.48 -20.66 4.16
N ILE A 108 2.56 -20.00 4.62
CA ILE A 108 2.52 -18.59 4.98
C ILE A 108 2.41 -17.77 3.71
N THR A 109 1.44 -16.86 3.66
CA THR A 109 1.11 -16.04 2.48
C THR A 109 1.46 -14.56 2.68
N ARG A 110 1.50 -14.09 3.93
CA ARG A 110 1.97 -12.75 4.31
C ARG A 110 2.54 -12.75 5.72
N ILE A 111 3.62 -12.00 5.90
CA ILE A 111 4.13 -11.58 7.20
C ILE A 111 4.18 -10.05 7.17
N TRP A 112 3.55 -9.40 8.13
CA TRP A 112 3.71 -7.98 8.41
C TRP A 112 4.19 -7.79 9.85
N MET A 113 5.07 -6.81 10.07
CA MET A 113 5.52 -6.40 11.39
C MET A 113 5.78 -4.89 11.47
N ALA A 114 5.63 -4.31 12.66
CA ALA A 114 6.16 -3.00 13.01
C ALA A 114 6.88 -3.06 14.37
N HIS A 115 8.14 -2.63 14.42
CA HIS A 115 8.93 -2.67 15.66
C HIS A 115 8.93 -1.29 16.36
N PRO A 116 8.80 -1.23 17.71
CA PRO A 116 8.96 -0.03 18.54
C PRO A 116 10.26 0.77 18.35
N ILE A 117 11.29 0.12 17.80
CA ILE A 117 12.68 0.62 17.67
C ILE A 117 13.05 0.86 16.19
N ALA A 118 12.13 0.63 15.25
CA ALA A 118 12.37 0.90 13.82
C ALA A 118 12.64 2.39 13.51
N TYR A 119 12.54 3.28 14.51
CA TYR A 119 13.08 4.63 14.48
C TYR A 119 14.37 4.74 15.31
N ASP A 120 15.40 3.97 14.96
CA ASP A 120 16.76 4.42 15.22
C ASP A 120 17.29 5.09 13.94
N PRO A 121 17.35 6.43 13.88
CA PRO A 121 17.95 7.15 12.75
C PRO A 121 19.45 6.84 12.55
N ALA A 122 20.07 6.01 13.40
CA ALA A 122 21.41 5.44 13.21
C ALA A 122 21.43 4.07 12.48
N GLY A 123 20.29 3.56 11.99
CA GLY A 123 20.23 2.26 11.30
C GLY A 123 20.14 1.08 12.28
N GLY A 124 19.19 1.15 13.20
CA GLY A 124 18.96 0.11 14.20
C GLY A 124 18.77 -1.28 13.59
N GLU A 125 19.21 -2.31 14.31
CA GLU A 125 18.89 -3.69 13.97
C GLU A 125 17.36 -3.84 13.85
N ILE A 126 16.87 -4.67 12.92
CA ILE A 126 15.47 -5.10 12.83
C ILE A 126 15.44 -6.54 13.35
N ALA A 127 14.41 -6.86 14.13
CA ALA A 127 14.18 -8.21 14.64
C ALA A 127 14.16 -9.24 13.50
N LYS A 128 14.94 -10.31 13.66
CA LYS A 128 14.94 -11.45 12.73
C LYS A 128 13.89 -12.46 13.15
N LEU A 129 13.26 -13.09 12.17
CA LEU A 129 12.37 -14.22 12.40
C LEU A 129 13.07 -15.54 12.09
N GLU A 130 12.96 -16.48 13.02
CA GLU A 130 13.30 -17.88 12.77
C GLU A 130 12.03 -18.68 12.50
N ILE A 131 11.92 -19.20 11.28
CA ILE A 131 10.74 -19.92 10.80
C ILE A 131 11.11 -21.39 10.63
N TYR A 132 10.54 -22.24 11.49
CA TYR A 132 10.64 -23.69 11.41
C TYR A 132 9.44 -24.23 10.66
N THR A 133 9.70 -24.86 9.51
CA THR A 133 8.69 -25.38 8.59
C THR A 133 8.51 -26.90 8.67
N ASP A 134 9.33 -27.58 9.49
CA ASP A 134 9.28 -29.01 9.75
C ASP A 134 9.93 -29.35 11.12
N TRP A 135 10.12 -30.64 11.41
CA TRP A 135 10.68 -31.14 12.66
C TRP A 135 12.21 -31.29 12.70
N SER A 136 12.89 -31.27 11.55
CA SER A 136 14.27 -31.78 11.43
C SER A 136 15.23 -30.89 10.64
N GLY A 137 14.72 -29.88 9.96
CA GLY A 137 15.47 -28.88 9.21
C GLY A 137 15.92 -27.69 10.07
N PRO A 138 16.95 -26.96 9.62
CA PRO A 138 17.29 -25.68 10.22
C PRO A 138 16.16 -24.66 9.98
N PRO A 139 16.00 -23.64 10.85
CA PRO A 139 15.03 -22.58 10.60
C PRO A 139 15.45 -21.75 9.38
N LEU A 140 14.44 -21.30 8.63
CA LEU A 140 14.59 -20.18 7.70
C LEU A 140 14.75 -18.90 8.53
N ILE A 141 15.75 -18.08 8.20
CA ILE A 141 15.95 -16.77 8.83
C ILE A 141 15.43 -15.69 7.88
N LEU A 142 14.36 -15.00 8.29
CA LEU A 142 13.85 -13.82 7.59
C LEU A 142 14.42 -12.56 8.23
N ASP A 143 15.09 -11.75 7.42
CA ASP A 143 15.77 -10.52 7.83
C ASP A 143 15.30 -9.37 6.94
N PHE A 144 14.45 -8.50 7.50
CA PHE A 144 13.93 -7.32 6.79
C PHE A 144 14.98 -6.22 6.58
N ASN A 145 16.16 -6.34 7.22
CA ASN A 145 17.23 -5.35 7.21
C ASN A 145 18.21 -5.51 6.03
N GLN A 146 18.04 -6.54 5.21
CA GLN A 146 18.84 -6.71 3.99
C GLN A 146 18.50 -5.59 3.01
N LYS A 147 19.22 -4.45 3.18
CA LYS A 147 19.18 -3.26 2.34
C LYS A 147 19.12 -3.72 0.88
N THR A 148 18.04 -3.33 0.22
CA THR A 148 17.79 -3.39 -1.22
C THR A 148 19.02 -3.79 -2.06
N ILE A 149 18.86 -4.87 -2.84
CA ILE A 149 19.78 -5.40 -3.88
C ILE A 149 20.74 -6.49 -3.37
N ASP A 150 20.19 -7.68 -3.15
CA ASP A 150 20.61 -8.83 -3.93
C ASP A 150 19.34 -9.60 -4.34
N ASN A 151 19.16 -9.81 -5.65
CA ASN A 151 18.09 -10.63 -6.23
C ASN A 151 18.23 -12.08 -5.78
N ILE A 152 17.86 -12.40 -4.54
CA ILE A 152 17.76 -13.76 -4.04
C ILE A 152 16.27 -14.11 -3.90
N PRO A 153 15.62 -14.55 -4.99
CA PRO A 153 14.28 -15.12 -4.92
C PRO A 153 14.19 -16.17 -3.80
N PRO A 154 13.07 -16.23 -3.07
CA PRO A 154 11.84 -15.45 -3.29
C PRO A 154 11.77 -14.11 -2.52
N PHE A 155 12.81 -13.72 -1.77
CA PHE A 155 12.82 -12.54 -0.87
C PHE A 155 13.36 -11.28 -1.56
N SER A 156 12.70 -10.88 -2.64
CA SER A 156 13.07 -9.69 -3.40
C SER A 156 11.92 -8.68 -3.42
N HIS A 157 12.25 -7.40 -3.48
CA HIS A 157 11.26 -6.36 -3.80
C HIS A 157 10.52 -6.71 -5.12
N PRO A 158 9.20 -6.46 -5.24
CA PRO A 158 8.29 -5.82 -4.26
C PRO A 158 7.67 -6.77 -3.23
N LEU A 159 8.10 -8.03 -3.14
CA LEU A 159 7.52 -9.00 -2.21
C LEU A 159 8.07 -8.88 -0.80
N LEU A 160 9.33 -8.52 -0.67
CA LEU A 160 9.91 -8.08 0.58
C LEU A 160 10.08 -6.55 0.52
N THR A 161 9.54 -5.86 1.50
CA THR A 161 9.65 -4.40 1.66
C THR A 161 9.93 -4.06 3.11
N ASP A 162 10.48 -2.86 3.33
CA ASP A 162 10.88 -2.34 4.62
C ASP A 162 10.08 -1.09 4.99
N GLY A 163 10.40 -0.53 6.16
CA GLY A 163 9.73 0.65 6.68
C GLY A 163 9.85 1.88 5.77
N LEU A 164 10.87 1.99 4.91
CA LEU A 164 11.01 3.12 4.00
C LEU A 164 9.99 3.03 2.85
N TYR A 165 9.85 1.84 2.25
CA TYR A 165 8.99 1.62 1.08
C TYR A 165 7.53 1.40 1.46
N SER A 166 7.27 0.87 2.65
CA SER A 166 5.91 0.62 3.18
C SER A 166 5.55 1.53 4.34
N SER A 167 6.17 2.71 4.40
CA SER A 167 5.89 3.76 5.37
C SER A 167 5.68 3.27 6.82
N GLY A 168 6.69 2.62 7.38
CA GLY A 168 6.75 2.13 8.76
C GLY A 168 6.48 0.64 8.92
N GLY A 169 5.88 -0.02 7.92
CA GLY A 169 5.62 -1.47 7.93
C GLY A 169 6.76 -2.29 7.34
N LEU A 170 7.00 -3.47 7.90
CA LEU A 170 7.93 -4.48 7.39
C LEU A 170 7.10 -5.64 6.81
N ILE A 171 7.23 -5.94 5.51
CA ILE A 171 6.31 -6.89 4.86
C ILE A 171 7.04 -7.89 3.99
N SER A 172 6.61 -9.15 4.10
CA SER A 172 6.92 -10.21 3.17
C SER A 172 5.63 -10.84 2.63
N TYR A 173 5.43 -10.80 1.31
CA TYR A 173 4.48 -11.63 0.56
C TYR A 173 5.15 -12.87 -0.05
N SER A 174 6.43 -13.12 0.26
CA SER A 174 7.12 -14.32 -0.20
C SER A 174 6.49 -15.57 0.45
N PRO A 175 5.99 -16.53 -0.35
CA PRO A 175 5.33 -17.71 0.18
C PRO A 175 6.32 -18.64 0.90
N ILE A 176 5.95 -19.15 2.07
CA ILE A 176 6.78 -20.08 2.86
C ILE A 176 5.95 -21.31 3.19
N VAL A 177 6.26 -22.43 2.54
CA VAL A 177 5.56 -23.71 2.74
C VAL A 177 6.05 -24.41 4.00
N PHE A 178 5.15 -25.04 4.73
CA PHE A 178 5.46 -25.84 5.92
C PHE A 178 4.72 -27.18 5.90
N ASN A 179 5.34 -28.22 6.48
CA ASN A 179 4.81 -29.58 6.51
C ASN A 179 5.00 -30.20 7.89
N GLY A 180 3.89 -30.61 8.51
CA GLY A 180 3.84 -31.20 9.84
C GLY A 180 4.16 -30.26 11.02
N ARG A 181 4.74 -29.08 10.78
CA ARG A 181 5.01 -28.07 11.81
C ARG A 181 5.15 -26.68 11.24
N LEU A 182 4.53 -25.69 11.88
CA LEU A 182 4.83 -24.28 11.71
C LEU A 182 5.19 -23.66 13.05
N LYS A 183 6.42 -23.18 13.19
CA LYS A 183 6.83 -22.41 14.36
C LYS A 183 7.64 -21.18 13.98
N ILE A 184 7.28 -20.04 14.54
CA ILE A 184 7.92 -18.75 14.26
C ILE A 184 8.40 -18.15 15.57
N LEU A 185 9.70 -17.88 15.64
CA LEU A 185 10.33 -17.19 16.75
C LEU A 185 10.79 -15.81 16.30
N SER A 186 10.54 -14.78 17.12
CA SER A 186 11.09 -13.44 16.92
C SER A 186 12.18 -13.18 17.94
N GLU A 187 13.35 -12.78 17.45
CA GLU A 187 14.31 -12.08 18.30
C GLU A 187 13.71 -10.71 18.66
N SER A 188 13.81 -10.28 19.92
CA SER A 188 13.36 -8.94 20.30
C SER A 188 14.54 -8.04 20.57
N LEU A 189 14.54 -6.87 19.97
CA LEU A 189 15.52 -5.82 20.25
C LEU A 189 15.19 -5.11 21.57
N ASP A 190 13.93 -5.18 21.97
CA ASP A 190 13.48 -4.81 23.31
C ASP A 190 13.02 -6.07 24.06
N PRO A 191 13.79 -6.58 25.04
CA PRO A 191 13.35 -7.74 25.84
C PRO A 191 12.03 -7.47 26.58
N GLU A 192 11.66 -6.19 26.74
CA GLU A 192 10.44 -5.69 27.35
C GLU A 192 9.35 -5.21 26.38
N ARG A 193 9.42 -5.46 25.06
CA ARG A 193 8.26 -5.26 24.17
C ARG A 193 8.16 -6.36 23.13
N LEU A 194 6.94 -6.70 22.72
CA LEU A 194 6.70 -7.53 21.55
C LEU A 194 6.57 -6.59 20.33
N ALA A 195 6.97 -7.03 19.15
CA ALA A 195 6.67 -6.28 17.94
C ALA A 195 5.20 -6.47 17.56
N TYR A 196 4.58 -5.44 16.97
CA TYR A 196 3.29 -5.61 16.30
C TYR A 196 3.50 -6.57 15.13
N PHE A 197 2.60 -7.54 14.96
CA PHE A 197 2.69 -8.47 13.83
C PHE A 197 1.33 -8.96 13.36
N GLN A 198 1.27 -9.33 12.08
CA GLN A 198 0.17 -10.03 11.43
C GLN A 198 0.77 -11.07 10.48
N ILE A 199 0.43 -12.34 10.70
CA ILE A 199 0.93 -13.46 9.90
C ILE A 199 -0.26 -14.21 9.33
N ASN A 200 -0.38 -14.19 8.01
CA ASN A 200 -1.43 -14.86 7.27
C ASN A 200 -0.89 -16.17 6.71
N TYR A 201 -1.66 -17.25 6.86
CA TYR A 201 -1.31 -18.54 6.31
C TYR A 201 -2.56 -19.33 5.92
N THR A 202 -2.40 -20.28 5.01
CA THR A 202 -3.42 -21.27 4.69
C THR A 202 -3.01 -22.64 5.22
N THR A 203 -3.97 -23.48 5.58
CA THR A 203 -3.72 -24.88 5.96
C THR A 203 -4.37 -25.86 4.99
N ALA A 204 -3.69 -26.96 4.70
CA ALA A 204 -4.22 -28.06 3.91
C ALA A 204 -5.04 -29.00 4.81
N SER A 205 -6.15 -29.52 4.29
CA SER A 205 -7.09 -30.39 5.02
C SER A 205 -6.54 -31.79 5.35
N GLU A 206 -5.42 -32.20 4.76
CA GLU A 206 -4.74 -33.47 5.04
C GLU A 206 -3.23 -33.26 5.24
N GLN A 207 -2.64 -33.97 6.21
CA GLN A 207 -1.18 -34.05 6.35
C GLN A 207 -0.61 -34.73 5.10
N THR A 208 0.18 -33.99 4.31
CA THR A 208 0.85 -34.55 3.13
C THR A 208 1.97 -35.47 3.59
N SER A 209 1.76 -36.78 3.52
CA SER A 209 2.77 -37.78 3.92
C SER A 209 3.96 -37.88 2.96
N ASP A 210 3.92 -37.18 1.82
CA ASP A 210 4.93 -37.25 0.77
C ASP A 210 5.60 -35.89 0.53
N ASN A 211 6.94 -35.84 0.62
CA ASN A 211 7.73 -34.61 0.38
C ASN A 211 7.62 -34.12 -1.09
N ASN A 212 7.13 -34.96 -2.00
CA ASN A 212 6.96 -34.61 -3.41
C ASN A 212 5.89 -33.53 -3.61
N GLU A 213 4.77 -33.57 -2.89
CA GLU A 213 3.71 -32.53 -3.00
C GLU A 213 4.21 -31.17 -2.52
N VAL A 214 4.99 -31.13 -1.44
CA VAL A 214 5.65 -29.91 -0.94
C VAL A 214 6.67 -29.37 -1.95
N SER A 215 7.42 -30.25 -2.62
CA SER A 215 8.38 -29.86 -3.66
C SER A 215 7.70 -29.39 -4.95
N GLU A 216 6.52 -29.95 -5.26
CA GLU A 216 5.64 -29.43 -6.31
C GLU A 216 5.19 -28.04 -5.91
N LEU A 217 4.55 -27.82 -4.75
CA LEU A 217 4.18 -26.49 -4.25
C LEU A 217 5.33 -25.47 -4.46
N VAL A 218 6.51 -25.71 -3.89
CA VAL A 218 7.69 -24.81 -3.99
C VAL A 218 8.11 -24.53 -5.45
N SER A 219 7.98 -25.49 -6.37
CA SER A 219 8.34 -25.32 -7.78
C SER A 219 7.35 -24.45 -8.57
N LEU A 220 6.10 -24.38 -8.11
CA LEU A 220 5.01 -23.64 -8.76
C LEU A 220 5.04 -22.14 -8.37
N TRP A 221 5.70 -21.78 -7.27
CA TRP A 221 5.69 -20.43 -6.69
C TRP A 221 6.92 -19.57 -7.04
N LYS A 222 7.24 -19.45 -8.32
CA LYS A 222 8.16 -18.40 -8.80
C LYS A 222 7.45 -17.03 -8.77
N PRO A 223 8.15 -15.89 -8.61
CA PRO A 223 7.54 -14.56 -8.69
C PRO A 223 6.66 -14.35 -9.93
N SER A 224 7.00 -15.01 -11.05
CA SER A 224 6.21 -15.00 -12.29
C SER A 224 4.83 -15.66 -12.23
N ASN A 225 4.57 -16.40 -11.16
CA ASN A 225 3.40 -17.26 -10.98
C ASN A 225 2.54 -16.79 -9.79
N MET A 226 2.85 -15.64 -9.18
CA MET A 226 2.01 -15.09 -8.12
C MET A 226 0.63 -14.74 -8.64
N GLY A 227 -0.40 -15.18 -7.91
CA GLY A 227 -1.80 -15.21 -8.37
C GLY A 227 -2.23 -16.55 -8.97
N GLN A 228 -1.34 -17.53 -9.17
CA GLN A 228 -1.66 -18.89 -9.62
C GLN A 228 -1.76 -19.83 -8.40
N LEU A 229 -2.93 -20.39 -8.10
CA LEU A 229 -3.03 -21.47 -7.10
C LEU A 229 -2.45 -22.78 -7.66
N THR A 230 -1.88 -23.61 -6.79
CA THR A 230 -1.09 -24.81 -7.14
C THR A 230 -1.86 -25.88 -7.91
N ASP A 231 -3.18 -25.95 -7.72
CA ASP A 231 -4.02 -26.93 -8.42
C ASP A 231 -4.28 -26.54 -9.89
N VAL A 232 -3.94 -25.31 -10.27
CA VAL A 232 -4.31 -24.71 -11.56
C VAL A 232 -3.30 -24.97 -12.67
N LEU A 233 -2.09 -25.45 -12.35
CA LEU A 233 -1.10 -25.80 -13.37
C LEU A 233 -1.44 -27.08 -14.15
N SER A 234 -2.58 -27.71 -13.83
CA SER A 234 -3.22 -28.76 -14.61
C SER A 234 -4.23 -28.24 -15.65
N ALA A 235 -4.73 -27.01 -15.49
CA ALA A 235 -5.50 -26.31 -16.51
C ALA A 235 -4.51 -25.61 -17.44
N GLY A 236 -4.49 -25.98 -18.73
CA GLY A 236 -3.53 -25.47 -19.71
C GLY A 236 -3.41 -23.93 -19.73
N GLU A 237 -2.28 -23.42 -20.24
CA GLU A 237 -1.99 -21.99 -20.30
C GLU A 237 -3.21 -21.16 -20.74
N ILE A 238 -3.68 -20.28 -19.86
CA ILE A 238 -4.72 -19.31 -20.19
C ILE A 238 -4.03 -18.20 -20.98
N ASP A 239 -4.34 -18.14 -22.27
CA ASP A 239 -3.74 -17.20 -23.18
C ASP A 239 -4.67 -15.98 -23.42
N PHE A 240 -4.19 -14.79 -23.04
CA PHE A 240 -4.85 -13.51 -23.32
C PHE A 240 -4.29 -12.81 -24.58
N THR A 241 -3.49 -13.49 -25.41
CA THR A 241 -2.75 -12.92 -26.56
C THR A 241 -3.58 -12.21 -27.64
N ASP A 242 -4.91 -12.40 -27.67
CA ASP A 242 -5.82 -11.83 -28.66
C ASP A 242 -6.74 -10.73 -28.08
N ALA A 243 -6.15 -9.72 -27.41
CA ALA A 243 -6.92 -8.59 -26.89
C ALA A 243 -7.56 -7.75 -28.03
N ILE A 244 -8.83 -7.41 -27.84
CA ILE A 244 -9.63 -6.52 -28.68
C ILE A 244 -9.80 -5.21 -27.91
N ASP A 245 -9.38 -4.12 -28.52
CA ASP A 245 -9.54 -2.77 -27.97
C ASP A 245 -10.78 -2.09 -28.54
N THR A 246 -11.61 -1.54 -27.65
CA THR A 246 -12.80 -0.75 -27.99
C THR A 246 -12.68 0.63 -27.37
N VAL A 247 -12.90 1.68 -28.17
CA VAL A 247 -12.92 3.07 -27.69
C VAL A 247 -14.35 3.59 -27.73
N SER A 248 -14.75 4.28 -26.68
CA SER A 248 -16.07 4.92 -26.57
C SER A 248 -15.91 6.34 -26.07
N GLU A 249 -16.55 7.29 -26.74
CA GLU A 249 -16.63 8.70 -26.36
C GLU A 249 -18.09 9.03 -26.05
N VAL A 250 -18.35 9.55 -24.85
CA VAL A 250 -19.70 9.82 -24.38
C VAL A 250 -19.82 11.20 -23.72
N SER A 251 -20.96 11.85 -23.93
CA SER A 251 -21.37 13.03 -23.16
C SER A 251 -22.32 12.59 -22.05
N LEU A 252 -21.79 12.56 -20.82
CA LEU A 252 -22.50 12.19 -19.61
C LEU A 252 -23.24 13.42 -19.08
N LEU A 253 -24.56 13.42 -19.23
CA LEU A 253 -25.42 14.43 -18.60
C LEU A 253 -25.34 14.31 -17.05
N PRO A 254 -25.60 15.41 -16.32
CA PRO A 254 -25.74 15.38 -14.86
C PRO A 254 -26.73 14.32 -14.39
N GLU A 255 -26.43 13.67 -13.27
CA GLU A 255 -27.26 12.63 -12.62
C GLU A 255 -27.70 11.51 -13.57
N ASN A 256 -26.86 11.18 -14.56
CA ASN A 256 -27.19 10.20 -15.59
C ASN A 256 -26.14 9.09 -15.70
N LYS A 257 -26.62 7.90 -16.04
CA LYS A 257 -25.82 6.73 -16.36
C LYS A 257 -25.77 6.51 -17.87
N THR A 258 -24.58 6.37 -18.44
CA THR A 258 -24.37 6.12 -19.87
C THR A 258 -23.53 4.89 -20.08
N MET A 259 -24.01 3.98 -20.93
CA MET A 259 -23.29 2.77 -21.32
C MET A 259 -22.10 3.13 -22.22
N VAL A 260 -20.93 2.58 -21.90
CA VAL A 260 -19.68 2.80 -22.65
C VAL A 260 -19.22 1.53 -23.38
N PHE A 261 -19.66 0.35 -22.93
CA PHE A 261 -19.40 -0.93 -23.59
C PHE A 261 -20.47 -1.96 -23.26
N SER A 262 -20.76 -2.83 -24.22
CA SER A 262 -21.59 -4.02 -24.01
C SER A 262 -21.18 -5.12 -24.96
N ASP A 263 -21.20 -6.36 -24.49
CA ASP A 263 -21.10 -7.55 -25.33
C ASP A 263 -22.10 -8.60 -24.83
N SER A 264 -22.69 -9.38 -25.73
CA SER A 264 -23.68 -10.42 -25.38
C SER A 264 -23.09 -11.84 -25.35
N GLY A 265 -21.82 -11.98 -25.70
CA GLY A 265 -21.09 -13.23 -25.77
C GLY A 265 -20.35 -13.54 -24.47
N LYS A 266 -19.18 -14.19 -24.62
CA LYS A 266 -18.31 -14.56 -23.52
C LYS A 266 -16.90 -14.01 -23.72
N GLY A 267 -16.28 -13.56 -22.63
CA GLY A 267 -14.98 -12.91 -22.67
C GLY A 267 -14.43 -12.60 -21.28
N VAL A 268 -13.30 -11.91 -21.28
CA VAL A 268 -12.67 -11.34 -20.08
C VAL A 268 -12.29 -9.91 -20.40
N ILE A 269 -12.85 -8.94 -19.67
CA ILE A 269 -12.30 -7.58 -19.68
C ILE A 269 -10.97 -7.62 -18.95
N THR A 270 -9.93 -7.07 -19.58
CA THR A 270 -8.54 -7.10 -19.05
C THR A 270 -8.04 -5.71 -18.67
N LYS A 271 -8.58 -4.65 -19.29
CA LYS A 271 -8.27 -3.27 -18.96
C LYS A 271 -9.44 -2.35 -19.28
N ILE A 272 -9.71 -1.40 -18.40
CA ILE A 272 -10.49 -0.19 -18.68
C ILE A 272 -9.55 0.99 -18.45
N ALA A 273 -9.41 1.87 -19.43
CA ALA A 273 -8.55 3.04 -19.36
C ALA A 273 -9.31 4.33 -19.67
N PHE A 274 -8.87 5.42 -19.07
CA PHE A 274 -9.46 6.75 -19.22
C PHE A 274 -8.34 7.76 -19.45
N PRO A 275 -8.27 8.45 -20.60
CA PRO A 275 -7.32 9.54 -20.77
C PRO A 275 -7.53 10.59 -19.66
N ALA A 276 -6.45 10.95 -18.97
CA ALA A 276 -6.56 11.73 -17.72
C ALA A 276 -7.21 13.11 -17.95
N ASP A 277 -6.91 13.77 -19.08
CA ASP A 277 -7.46 15.07 -19.45
C ASP A 277 -8.99 15.06 -19.64
N LYS A 278 -9.61 13.89 -19.80
CA LYS A 278 -11.07 13.75 -20.01
C LYS A 278 -11.86 13.64 -18.72
N ILE A 279 -11.27 13.09 -17.66
CA ILE A 279 -12.01 12.72 -16.45
C ILE A 279 -11.46 13.31 -15.16
N GLU A 280 -10.20 13.76 -15.13
CA GLU A 280 -9.49 14.14 -13.89
C GLU A 280 -10.23 15.21 -13.07
N ALA A 281 -10.75 16.24 -13.73
CA ALA A 281 -11.51 17.32 -13.06
C ALA A 281 -12.86 16.87 -12.48
N TYR A 282 -13.27 15.63 -12.72
CA TYR A 282 -14.59 15.08 -12.38
C TYR A 282 -14.53 13.77 -11.59
N LEU A 283 -13.34 13.32 -11.14
CA LEU A 283 -13.16 12.03 -10.45
C LEU A 283 -14.12 11.84 -9.27
N ASP A 284 -14.33 12.89 -8.46
CA ASP A 284 -15.25 12.88 -7.30
C ASP A 284 -16.73 12.65 -7.67
N ASN A 285 -17.08 12.88 -8.93
CA ASN A 285 -18.45 12.83 -9.41
C ASN A 285 -18.72 11.65 -10.34
N LEU A 286 -17.71 10.83 -10.65
CA LEU A 286 -17.84 9.73 -11.58
C LEU A 286 -17.83 8.38 -10.86
N SER A 287 -18.67 7.46 -11.33
CA SER A 287 -18.67 6.07 -10.85
C SER A 287 -18.69 5.10 -12.02
N LEU A 288 -17.86 4.06 -11.93
CA LEU A 288 -17.87 2.91 -12.83
C LEU A 288 -18.94 1.91 -12.38
N LYS A 289 -19.77 1.47 -13.33
CA LYS A 289 -20.78 0.45 -13.12
C LYS A 289 -20.58 -0.72 -14.08
N VAL A 290 -20.65 -1.94 -13.57
CA VAL A 290 -20.67 -3.17 -14.40
C VAL A 290 -21.84 -4.04 -14.00
N ASN A 291 -22.60 -4.49 -15.00
CA ASN A 291 -23.69 -5.46 -14.85
C ASN A 291 -23.43 -6.67 -15.73
N TYR A 292 -23.75 -7.85 -15.23
CA TYR A 292 -23.79 -9.08 -16.02
C TYR A 292 -25.25 -9.49 -16.22
N PRO A 293 -25.74 -9.59 -17.47
CA PRO A 293 -27.11 -10.02 -17.73
C PRO A 293 -27.43 -11.35 -17.03
N GLY A 294 -28.59 -11.41 -16.37
CA GLY A 294 -29.03 -12.58 -15.60
C GLY A 294 -28.66 -12.55 -14.10
N LEU A 295 -27.79 -11.64 -13.68
CA LEU A 295 -27.55 -11.36 -12.26
C LEU A 295 -28.46 -10.22 -11.78
N THR A 296 -29.03 -10.37 -10.58
CA THR A 296 -30.04 -9.44 -10.04
C THR A 296 -29.46 -8.17 -9.41
N ASN A 297 -28.16 -8.15 -9.11
CA ASN A 297 -27.47 -7.03 -8.47
C ASN A 297 -26.41 -6.43 -9.41
N VAL A 298 -26.19 -5.11 -9.29
CA VAL A 298 -25.04 -4.44 -9.93
C VAL A 298 -23.78 -5.06 -9.36
N ALA A 299 -22.95 -5.62 -10.24
CA ALA A 299 -21.78 -6.37 -9.80
C ALA A 299 -20.64 -5.43 -9.43
N VAL A 300 -20.40 -4.35 -10.18
CA VAL A 300 -19.37 -3.35 -9.84
C VAL A 300 -20.03 -2.01 -9.61
N ASN A 301 -19.80 -1.42 -8.43
CA ASN A 301 -20.11 -0.04 -8.10
C ASN A 301 -18.87 0.63 -7.50
N LEU A 302 -18.14 1.41 -8.30
CA LEU A 302 -16.88 2.02 -7.87
C LEU A 302 -16.85 3.53 -8.18
N PRO A 303 -16.92 4.39 -7.15
CA PRO A 303 -16.56 5.81 -7.29
C PRO A 303 -15.11 5.94 -7.75
N LEU A 304 -14.87 6.70 -8.81
CA LEU A 304 -13.53 6.81 -9.40
C LEU A 304 -12.53 7.53 -8.48
N SER A 305 -13.00 8.43 -7.61
CA SER A 305 -12.16 9.10 -6.61
C SER A 305 -11.56 8.18 -5.55
N LEU A 306 -12.13 6.98 -5.33
CA LEU A 306 -11.49 5.98 -4.45
C LEU A 306 -10.28 5.32 -5.11
N ALA A 307 -10.28 5.16 -6.43
CA ALA A 307 -9.20 4.47 -7.16
C ALA A 307 -8.18 5.45 -7.77
N PHE A 308 -8.59 6.67 -8.13
CA PHE A 308 -7.77 7.60 -8.92
C PHE A 308 -7.54 8.92 -8.20
N MET A 309 -6.27 9.34 -8.16
CA MET A 309 -5.86 10.64 -7.64
C MET A 309 -5.54 11.60 -8.80
N PRO A 310 -5.96 12.88 -8.73
CA PRO A 310 -5.56 13.90 -9.71
C PRO A 310 -4.05 14.01 -9.87
N ARG A 311 -3.56 14.29 -11.09
CA ARG A 311 -2.13 14.48 -11.39
C ARG A 311 -1.44 15.56 -10.55
N GLU A 312 -2.17 16.49 -9.98
CA GLU A 312 -1.60 17.53 -9.10
C GLU A 312 -2.07 17.42 -7.65
N ALA A 313 -2.78 16.34 -7.27
CA ALA A 313 -3.27 16.16 -5.90
C ALA A 313 -2.13 16.22 -4.88
N ASP A 314 -2.22 17.24 -4.02
CA ASP A 314 -1.59 17.53 -2.73
C ASP A 314 -0.05 17.48 -2.57
N TYR A 315 0.68 16.76 -3.42
CA TYR A 315 2.12 16.62 -3.25
C TYR A 315 2.90 17.88 -3.60
N ILE A 316 2.50 18.63 -4.63
CA ILE A 316 3.21 19.86 -5.02
C ILE A 316 2.94 20.99 -4.01
N SER A 317 1.75 21.04 -3.41
CA SER A 317 1.40 22.02 -2.38
C SER A 317 2.14 21.81 -1.05
N ASP A 318 2.63 20.60 -0.82
CA ASP A 318 3.39 20.23 0.38
C ASP A 318 4.91 20.34 0.19
N LEU A 319 5.39 20.71 -1.00
CA LEU A 319 6.80 20.99 -1.23
C LEU A 319 7.14 22.45 -0.89
N PRO A 320 8.36 22.71 -0.39
CA PRO A 320 8.82 24.07 -0.21
C PRO A 320 8.83 24.84 -1.54
N PRO A 321 8.56 26.15 -1.51
CA PRO A 321 8.69 27.00 -2.69
C PRO A 321 10.14 26.99 -3.13
N ASP A 322 10.39 26.82 -4.43
CA ASP A 322 11.71 26.66 -5.04
C ASP A 322 12.42 27.98 -5.33
N ASN A 323 11.91 29.10 -4.79
CA ASN A 323 12.52 30.42 -4.86
C ASN A 323 12.02 31.33 -3.74
N ASP A 324 12.77 32.42 -3.53
CA ASP A 324 12.38 33.54 -2.66
C ASP A 324 11.98 33.11 -1.25
N ILE A 325 12.58 32.08 -0.67
CA ILE A 325 12.31 31.62 0.70
C ILE A 325 12.63 32.71 1.73
N ASP A 326 11.95 32.70 2.88
CA ASP A 326 12.20 33.64 3.99
C ASP A 326 13.31 33.14 4.92
N ALA A 327 13.47 31.82 5.05
CA ALA A 327 14.57 31.22 5.80
C ALA A 327 14.85 29.78 5.37
N HIS A 328 16.10 29.35 5.54
CA HIS A 328 16.54 27.97 5.47
C HIS A 328 17.45 27.67 6.66
N VAL A 329 17.18 26.60 7.39
CA VAL A 329 17.96 26.23 8.58
C VAL A 329 18.01 24.72 8.76
N PHE A 330 19.09 24.24 9.36
CA PHE A 330 19.17 22.89 9.89
C PHE A 330 19.10 22.92 11.41
N SER A 331 18.31 22.02 12.01
CA SER A 331 18.32 21.81 13.46
C SER A 331 19.62 21.11 13.90
N PRO A 332 19.98 21.15 15.20
CA PRO A 332 21.08 20.36 15.75
C PRO A 332 20.93 18.84 15.52
N THR A 333 19.69 18.36 15.45
CA THR A 333 19.36 16.97 15.10
C THR A 333 19.50 16.66 13.61
N GLY A 334 19.66 17.67 12.75
CA GLY A 334 19.85 17.55 11.30
C GLY A 334 18.56 17.67 10.49
N LYS A 335 17.45 18.07 11.09
CA LYS A 335 16.21 18.37 10.36
C LYS A 335 16.45 19.58 9.47
N GLU A 336 15.98 19.51 8.24
CA GLU A 336 16.02 20.66 7.35
C GLU A 336 14.68 21.39 7.39
N ILE A 337 14.72 22.70 7.51
CA ILE A 337 13.56 23.56 7.69
C ILE A 337 13.64 24.68 6.66
N VAL A 338 12.57 24.88 5.90
CA VAL A 338 12.36 25.97 4.95
C VAL A 338 11.16 26.78 5.40
N ILE A 339 11.24 28.10 5.39
CA ILE A 339 10.13 28.98 5.78
C ILE A 339 9.80 29.92 4.62
N LYS A 340 8.50 30.09 4.35
CA LYS A 340 8.00 31.13 3.44
C LYS A 340 6.63 31.63 3.90
N ASN A 341 6.49 32.95 3.96
CA ASN A 341 5.30 33.64 4.42
C ASN A 341 4.87 33.10 5.79
N ASN A 342 3.71 32.45 5.85
CA ASN A 342 3.12 31.87 7.05
C ASN A 342 3.27 30.34 7.12
N THR A 343 4.13 29.76 6.30
CA THR A 343 4.28 28.31 6.14
C THR A 343 5.71 27.87 6.44
N VAL A 344 5.83 26.72 7.11
CA VAL A 344 7.09 26.04 7.41
C VAL A 344 7.07 24.67 6.75
N TRP A 345 8.13 24.32 6.05
CA TRP A 345 8.36 22.98 5.53
C TRP A 345 9.53 22.36 6.29
N VAL A 346 9.39 21.09 6.67
CA VAL A 346 10.40 20.35 7.41
C VAL A 346 10.62 19.00 6.78
N ARG A 347 11.86 18.53 6.77
CA ARG A 347 12.15 17.12 6.55
C ARG A 347 13.11 16.59 7.60
N GLU A 348 12.89 15.35 8.03
CA GLU A 348 13.75 14.68 9.01
C GLU A 348 15.15 14.37 8.43
N PRO A 349 16.20 14.31 9.26
CA PRO A 349 17.56 14.01 8.83
C PRO A 349 17.69 12.62 8.19
N PHE A 350 18.40 12.52 7.06
CA PHE A 350 18.97 11.26 6.58
C PHE A 350 20.41 11.14 7.07
N ARG A 351 20.74 10.08 7.80
CA ARG A 351 22.14 9.69 8.00
C ARG A 351 22.57 8.79 6.85
N GLU A 352 23.21 9.40 5.85
CA GLU A 352 24.47 9.01 5.18
C GLU A 352 24.51 9.38 3.68
N ASN A 353 25.68 9.92 3.27
CA ASN A 353 26.10 10.43 1.95
C ASN A 353 25.62 11.85 1.55
N TYR A 354 26.58 12.76 1.28
CA TYR A 354 26.34 14.16 0.89
C TYR A 354 25.71 14.29 -0.50
N GLN A 355 25.83 13.27 -1.34
CA GLN A 355 25.10 13.24 -2.60
C GLN A 355 23.58 13.17 -2.37
N ASP A 356 23.13 12.76 -1.19
CA ASP A 356 21.72 12.51 -0.87
C ASP A 356 21.09 13.62 -0.02
N VAL A 357 21.83 14.71 0.26
CA VAL A 357 21.26 15.99 0.74
C VAL A 357 20.31 16.51 -0.33
N GLY A 358 19.01 16.58 -0.05
CA GLY A 358 17.99 16.79 -1.09
C GLY A 358 17.14 15.56 -1.42
N LYS A 359 17.66 14.35 -1.24
CA LYS A 359 17.10 13.14 -1.86
C LYS A 359 16.16 12.32 -1.00
N LEU A 360 16.00 12.66 0.29
CA LEU A 360 14.84 12.22 1.08
C LEU A 360 13.70 13.23 0.93
N LYS A 361 12.55 12.71 0.47
CA LYS A 361 11.62 13.46 -0.38
C LYS A 361 10.27 13.78 0.25
N ASN A 362 10.08 13.42 1.53
CA ASN A 362 8.81 13.67 2.21
C ASN A 362 8.97 14.91 3.08
N TRP A 363 8.46 16.02 2.55
CA TRP A 363 8.35 17.28 3.27
C TRP A 363 7.07 17.27 4.11
N TYR A 364 7.18 17.76 5.34
CA TYR A 364 6.08 18.05 6.24
C TYR A 364 5.82 19.54 6.19
N ARG A 365 4.56 19.96 6.11
CA ARG A 365 4.18 21.36 6.08
C ARG A 365 3.46 21.73 7.36
N ALA A 366 3.71 22.92 7.90
CA ALA A 366 3.05 23.47 9.08
C ALA A 366 2.75 24.96 8.90
N SER A 367 1.77 25.48 9.64
CA SER A 367 1.67 26.93 9.80
C SER A 367 2.80 27.45 10.70
N LEU A 368 3.37 28.60 10.33
CA LEU A 368 4.42 29.26 11.10
C LEU A 368 3.92 29.67 12.49
N ALA A 369 2.62 29.95 12.65
CA ALA A 369 2.01 30.24 13.94
C ALA A 369 2.06 29.03 14.90
N VAL A 370 1.76 27.83 14.39
CA VAL A 370 1.88 26.59 15.16
C VAL A 370 3.36 26.31 15.46
N TRP A 371 4.24 26.52 14.47
CA TRP A 371 5.67 26.32 14.62
C TRP A 371 6.30 27.17 15.73
N LEU A 372 5.92 28.44 15.79
CA LEU A 372 6.44 29.39 16.76
C LEU A 372 5.58 29.48 18.03
N SER A 373 4.62 28.58 18.22
CA SER A 373 3.74 28.57 19.38
C SER A 373 4.53 28.41 20.69
N GLY A 374 3.94 28.90 21.79
CA GLY A 374 4.59 28.91 23.10
C GLY A 374 3.96 29.94 24.04
N SER A 375 4.68 30.29 25.10
CA SER A 375 4.30 31.37 26.02
C SER A 375 5.24 32.57 25.86
N GLY A 376 4.90 33.72 26.44
CA GLY A 376 5.73 34.94 26.37
C GLY A 376 5.38 35.86 25.19
N ASP A 377 6.34 36.66 24.77
CA ASP A 377 6.19 37.61 23.67
C ASP A 377 6.34 36.87 22.33
N LEU A 378 5.24 36.40 21.75
CA LEU A 378 5.30 35.59 20.53
C LEU A 378 5.90 36.36 19.34
N PRO A 379 6.70 35.69 18.49
CA PRO A 379 7.17 36.26 17.24
C PRO A 379 6.03 36.44 16.21
N PRO A 380 6.25 37.24 15.16
CA PRO A 380 5.36 37.31 14.02
C PRO A 380 5.21 35.94 13.36
N SER A 381 4.00 35.62 12.89
CA SER A 381 3.68 34.32 12.27
C SER A 381 3.63 34.38 10.74
N ASP A 382 4.21 35.41 10.13
CA ASP A 382 4.30 35.59 8.69
C ASP A 382 5.51 36.45 8.30
N ASN A 383 6.03 36.27 7.08
CA ASN A 383 6.99 37.17 6.43
C ASN A 383 8.16 37.54 7.36
N LEU A 384 8.91 36.54 7.82
CA LEU A 384 10.09 36.74 8.65
C LEU A 384 11.25 37.24 7.79
N ASP A 385 12.20 37.94 8.40
CA ASP A 385 13.46 38.25 7.72
C ASP A 385 14.39 37.04 7.76
N THR A 386 14.45 36.34 8.90
CA THR A 386 15.21 35.10 9.05
C THR A 386 14.81 34.34 10.32
N TYR A 387 15.16 33.06 10.36
CA TYR A 387 14.97 32.15 11.49
C TYR A 387 16.21 31.26 11.64
N SER A 388 16.73 31.16 12.86
CA SER A 388 17.98 30.47 13.15
C SER A 388 17.88 29.61 14.41
N ILE A 389 18.63 28.51 14.42
CA ILE A 389 18.72 27.58 15.55
C ILE A 389 20.19 27.40 15.90
N GLN A 390 20.53 27.57 17.16
CA GLN A 390 21.88 27.35 17.68
C GLN A 390 22.13 25.85 17.96
N PRO A 391 23.39 25.40 18.06
CA PRO A 391 23.72 24.01 18.40
C PRO A 391 23.12 23.51 19.73
N ASP A 392 22.79 24.43 20.64
CA ASP A 392 22.16 24.12 21.92
C ASP A 392 20.63 24.04 21.86
N GLY A 393 20.04 24.15 20.66
CA GLY A 393 18.60 24.11 20.41
C GLY A 393 17.88 25.45 20.57
N SER A 394 18.57 26.52 20.97
CA SER A 394 17.93 27.83 21.13
C SER A 394 17.59 28.47 19.78
N GLU A 395 16.46 29.17 19.75
CA GLU A 395 15.87 29.71 18.52
C GLU A 395 15.92 31.22 18.51
N THR A 396 16.20 31.79 17.34
CA THR A 396 16.09 33.24 17.08
C THR A 396 15.22 33.50 15.85
N VAL A 397 14.23 34.38 15.99
CA VAL A 397 13.43 34.91 14.88
C VAL A 397 13.74 36.39 14.73
N ILE A 398 13.93 36.88 13.50
CA ILE A 398 14.18 38.29 13.21
C ILE A 398 13.12 38.82 12.24
N LYS A 399 12.62 40.03 12.53
CA LYS A 399 11.76 40.80 11.61
C LYS A 399 11.96 42.29 11.84
N GLY A 400 12.39 43.00 10.79
CA GLY A 400 12.74 44.41 10.85
C GLY A 400 13.92 44.66 11.79
N ASP A 401 13.71 45.51 12.80
CA ASP A 401 14.72 45.89 13.79
C ASP A 401 14.63 45.11 15.11
N ARG A 402 13.80 44.06 15.14
CA ARG A 402 13.51 43.28 16.34
C ARG A 402 13.90 41.82 16.18
N TYR A 403 14.28 41.23 17.32
CA TYR A 403 14.45 39.80 17.45
C TYR A 403 13.50 39.22 18.50
N TRP A 404 13.26 37.93 18.38
CA TRP A 404 12.65 37.08 19.37
C TRP A 404 13.57 35.90 19.63
N TRP A 405 13.71 35.52 20.89
CA TRP A 405 14.58 34.43 21.30
C TRP A 405 13.91 33.57 22.37
N ARG A 406 14.13 32.25 22.29
CA ARG A 406 13.83 31.31 23.38
C ARG A 406 14.93 30.27 23.49
N LYS A 407 15.13 29.76 24.70
CA LYS A 407 16.15 28.73 24.97
C LYS A 407 15.79 27.37 24.38
N ASP A 408 14.52 27.03 24.46
CA ASP A 408 13.88 25.81 23.97
C ASP A 408 12.37 26.07 23.92
N VAL A 409 11.58 25.08 23.50
CA VAL A 409 10.12 25.23 23.33
C VAL A 409 9.31 25.32 24.59
N TYR A 410 9.89 24.94 25.72
CA TYR A 410 9.24 25.06 27.02
C TYR A 410 9.51 26.44 27.63
N SER A 411 10.52 27.13 27.12
CA SER A 411 10.90 28.47 27.54
C SER A 411 10.00 29.53 26.90
N PRO A 412 9.58 30.56 27.66
CA PRO A 412 8.83 31.67 27.08
C PRO A 412 9.69 32.43 26.08
N TRP A 413 9.06 32.88 24.99
CA TRP A 413 9.68 33.83 24.07
C TRP A 413 9.97 35.15 24.77
N GLY A 414 11.19 35.65 24.58
CA GLY A 414 11.57 37.02 24.86
C GLY A 414 11.82 37.80 23.58
N THR A 415 11.79 39.13 23.65
CA THR A 415 12.01 40.00 22.49
C THR A 415 12.82 41.25 22.86
N GLY A 416 13.53 41.80 21.87
CA GLY A 416 14.32 43.03 22.01
C GLY A 416 14.59 43.69 20.66
N LEU A 417 15.36 44.79 20.69
CA LEU A 417 15.89 45.43 19.48
C LEU A 417 17.20 44.76 19.09
N LEU A 418 17.47 44.59 17.78
CA LEU A 418 18.75 44.05 17.31
C LEU A 418 19.93 44.88 17.84
N ALA A 419 19.76 46.21 17.91
CA ALA A 419 20.75 47.13 18.46
C ALA A 419 21.14 46.85 19.93
N SER A 420 20.32 46.11 20.71
CA SER A 420 20.67 45.76 22.09
C SER A 420 21.57 44.53 22.20
N ILE A 421 21.56 43.64 21.21
CA ILE A 421 22.37 42.41 21.20
C ILE A 421 23.59 42.53 20.28
N TRP A 422 23.46 43.26 19.18
CA TRP A 422 24.51 43.48 18.20
C TRP A 422 25.10 44.90 18.35
N THR A 423 25.76 45.13 19.47
CA THR A 423 26.28 46.46 19.83
C THR A 423 27.63 46.75 19.16
N GLY A 424 27.82 47.99 18.68
CA GLY A 424 29.12 48.48 18.23
C GLY A 424 29.39 48.27 16.74
N ALA A 425 30.65 47.98 16.41
CA ALA A 425 31.13 47.75 15.05
C ALA A 425 32.07 46.55 15.04
N SER A 426 32.26 45.96 13.87
CA SER A 426 33.28 44.94 13.65
C SER A 426 34.70 45.49 13.91
N LEU A 427 35.67 44.59 14.11
CA LEU A 427 37.08 44.90 14.33
C LEU A 427 37.69 45.74 13.19
N ASN A 428 37.16 45.63 11.98
CA ASN A 428 37.54 46.45 10.82
C ASN A 428 36.62 47.67 10.60
N GLY A 429 35.83 48.06 11.61
CA GLY A 429 35.12 49.33 11.68
C GLY A 429 33.78 49.39 10.96
N TYR A 430 33.23 48.27 10.49
CA TYR A 430 31.92 48.23 9.86
C TYR A 430 30.81 48.10 10.92
N PRO A 431 29.78 48.96 10.91
CA PRO A 431 28.65 48.84 11.83
C PRO A 431 27.96 47.49 11.68
N LEU A 432 27.43 46.94 12.77
CA LEU A 432 26.53 45.78 12.67
C LEU A 432 25.17 46.20 12.10
N PRO A 433 24.53 45.38 11.25
CA PRO A 433 23.22 45.67 10.70
C PRO A 433 22.14 45.49 11.77
N HIS A 434 21.17 46.40 11.82
CA HIS A 434 20.04 46.33 12.75
C HIS A 434 18.68 46.31 12.03
N ASN A 435 18.69 46.05 10.72
CA ASN A 435 17.53 45.85 9.86
C ASN A 435 17.99 45.23 8.52
N ASN A 436 17.04 44.81 7.69
CA ASN A 436 17.32 44.19 6.38
C ASN A 436 18.31 43.03 6.51
N ILE A 437 18.02 42.12 7.45
CA ILE A 437 18.84 40.94 7.68
C ILE A 437 18.40 39.90 6.67
N ASP A 438 19.29 39.54 5.75
CA ASP A 438 18.99 38.54 4.71
C ASP A 438 19.16 37.12 5.27
N SER A 439 20.10 36.92 6.20
CA SER A 439 20.25 35.64 6.89
C SER A 439 20.95 35.79 8.24
N HIS A 440 20.61 34.90 9.17
CA HIS A 440 21.25 34.72 10.46
C HIS A 440 21.49 33.22 10.68
N ALA A 441 22.75 32.83 10.88
CA ALA A 441 23.14 31.43 10.90
C ALA A 441 24.14 31.13 12.01
N PHE A 442 24.10 29.91 12.54
CA PHE A 442 25.08 29.38 13.47
C PHE A 442 25.68 28.10 12.92
N ASP A 443 27.01 27.98 13.00
CA ASP A 443 27.67 26.70 12.74
C ASP A 443 27.59 25.76 13.96
N LEU A 444 28.03 24.51 13.80
CA LEU A 444 27.98 23.50 14.86
C LEU A 444 28.87 23.82 16.08
N ASN A 445 29.81 24.75 15.95
CA ASN A 445 30.63 25.23 17.06
C ASN A 445 29.99 26.42 17.77
N GLY A 446 28.86 26.93 17.26
CA GLY A 446 28.17 28.12 17.77
C GLY A 446 28.74 29.43 17.22
N ASN A 447 29.54 29.39 16.16
CA ASN A 447 30.00 30.61 15.51
C ASN A 447 28.83 31.24 14.75
N GLU A 448 28.66 32.55 14.92
CA GLU A 448 27.50 33.30 14.42
C GLU A 448 27.86 34.03 13.12
N THR A 449 27.02 33.91 12.10
CA THR A 449 27.11 34.66 10.85
C THR A 449 25.83 35.43 10.59
N ILE A 450 25.96 36.72 10.27
CA ILE A 450 24.86 37.61 9.87
C ILE A 450 25.14 38.09 8.46
N ILE A 451 24.14 38.06 7.59
CA ILE A 451 24.23 38.58 6.21
C ILE A 451 23.22 39.72 6.05
N SER A 452 23.69 40.83 5.47
CA SER A 452 22.83 41.95 5.08
C SER A 452 23.39 42.61 3.83
N GLY A 453 22.63 42.54 2.75
CA GLY A 453 23.07 42.82 1.38
C GLY A 453 24.27 41.96 0.99
N LEU A 454 25.25 42.59 0.36
CA LEU A 454 26.48 41.91 -0.12
C LEU A 454 27.60 41.85 0.93
N ARG A 455 27.25 41.88 2.23
CA ARG A 455 28.21 41.89 3.34
C ARG A 455 27.78 40.90 4.41
N TYR A 456 28.77 40.27 5.03
CA TYR A 456 28.57 39.41 6.19
C TYR A 456 29.31 39.94 7.42
N TRP A 457 28.85 39.51 8.58
CA TRP A 457 29.48 39.67 9.87
C TRP A 457 29.62 38.30 10.52
N TYR A 458 30.78 38.05 11.13
CA TYR A 458 31.10 36.78 11.75
C TYR A 458 31.61 37.00 13.18
N SER A 459 31.12 36.22 14.13
CA SER A 459 31.62 36.17 15.51
C SER A 459 31.91 34.74 15.92
N GLN A 460 33.00 34.52 16.64
CA GLN A 460 33.28 33.21 17.22
C GLN A 460 32.41 32.96 18.45
N ALA A 461 32.10 31.69 18.69
CA ALA A 461 31.29 31.28 19.84
C ALA A 461 31.90 31.77 21.16
N GLY A 462 31.10 32.51 21.95
CA GLY A 462 31.53 33.07 23.24
C GLY A 462 32.38 34.34 23.14
N GLU A 463 32.65 34.85 21.94
CA GLU A 463 33.28 36.14 21.74
C GLU A 463 32.23 37.23 21.47
N ASN A 464 32.52 38.45 21.92
CA ASN A 464 31.71 39.66 21.64
C ASN A 464 32.37 40.53 20.55
N THR A 465 33.26 39.95 19.75
CA THR A 465 34.04 40.65 18.72
C THR A 465 33.68 40.16 17.33
N TRP A 466 33.29 41.10 16.48
CA TRP A 466 32.81 40.81 15.14
C TRP A 466 33.87 41.09 14.08
N TRP A 467 33.96 40.23 13.08
CA TRP A 467 34.65 40.53 11.82
C TRP A 467 33.62 40.78 10.71
N SER A 468 33.96 41.56 9.69
CA SER A 468 33.09 41.75 8.51
C SER A 468 33.86 41.68 7.20
N GLY A 469 33.25 41.15 6.16
CA GLY A 469 33.80 41.08 4.79
C GLY A 469 32.69 41.10 3.75
N THR A 470 33.04 41.19 2.46
CA THR A 470 32.04 41.05 1.38
C THR A 470 31.74 39.59 1.09
N LEU A 471 30.56 39.31 0.52
CA LEU A 471 30.22 37.94 0.12
C LEU A 471 31.12 37.42 -1.02
N GLU A 472 31.50 38.31 -1.94
CA GLU A 472 32.46 38.02 -3.01
C GLU A 472 33.81 37.55 -2.45
N GLU A 473 34.33 38.23 -1.42
CA GLU A 473 35.60 37.83 -0.77
C GLU A 473 35.50 36.52 0.02
N ALA A 474 34.35 36.24 0.64
CA ALA A 474 34.19 35.08 1.52
C ALA A 474 33.80 33.79 0.79
N TRP A 475 32.97 33.91 -0.23
CA TRP A 475 32.36 32.75 -0.90
C TRP A 475 32.68 32.66 -2.39
N ASP A 476 33.02 33.77 -3.06
CA ASP A 476 33.24 33.85 -4.52
C ASP A 476 32.07 33.24 -5.32
N LEU A 477 30.84 33.55 -4.87
CA LEU A 477 29.59 33.08 -5.47
C LEU A 477 28.87 34.23 -6.17
N PRO A 478 28.14 33.96 -7.27
CA PRO A 478 27.38 34.98 -8.01
C PRO A 478 26.07 35.33 -7.29
N LEU A 479 26.16 35.88 -6.08
CA LEU A 479 25.04 36.22 -5.22
C LEU A 479 24.59 37.67 -5.44
N ASP A 480 23.32 37.86 -5.76
CA ASP A 480 22.63 39.16 -5.77
C ASP A 480 21.84 39.42 -4.48
N LYS A 481 21.44 38.34 -3.81
CA LYS A 481 20.86 38.27 -2.47
C LYS A 481 21.21 36.94 -1.82
N VAL A 482 20.87 36.77 -0.54
CA VAL A 482 20.93 35.48 0.16
C VAL A 482 19.56 35.21 0.75
N ASP A 483 18.86 34.21 0.23
CA ASP A 483 17.56 33.77 0.76
C ASP A 483 17.74 32.76 1.91
N GLY A 484 18.94 32.17 2.03
CA GLY A 484 19.26 31.25 3.12
C GLY A 484 20.76 31.01 3.26
N HIS A 485 21.23 30.94 4.51
CA HIS A 485 22.58 30.49 4.86
C HIS A 485 22.46 29.59 6.09
N SER A 486 22.96 28.37 5.99
CA SER A 486 22.75 27.36 7.05
C SER A 486 23.90 26.36 7.11
N PHE A 487 24.01 25.70 8.26
CA PHE A 487 25.04 24.71 8.53
C PHE A 487 24.40 23.42 9.05
N SER A 488 24.84 22.29 8.52
CA SER A 488 24.49 20.95 8.97
C SER A 488 25.74 20.18 9.40
N SER A 489 25.55 18.97 9.93
CA SER A 489 26.64 18.00 10.12
C SER A 489 27.39 17.64 8.83
N MET A 490 26.79 17.90 7.67
CA MET A 490 27.35 17.59 6.36
C MET A 490 28.14 18.75 5.76
N GLY A 491 27.83 20.00 6.13
CA GLY A 491 28.46 21.17 5.54
C GLY A 491 27.60 22.43 5.57
N GLU A 492 28.07 23.43 4.83
CA GLU A 492 27.48 24.76 4.69
C GLU A 492 26.64 24.84 3.42
N THR A 493 25.46 25.45 3.52
CA THR A 493 24.55 25.70 2.40
C THR A 493 24.26 27.20 2.26
N VAL A 494 24.31 27.72 1.04
CA VAL A 494 23.90 29.09 0.68
C VAL A 494 22.85 29.01 -0.43
N ILE A 495 21.77 29.76 -0.31
CA ILE A 495 20.65 29.78 -1.27
C ILE A 495 20.44 31.20 -1.79
N SER A 496 20.30 31.33 -3.12
CA SER A 496 19.79 32.55 -3.77
C SER A 496 18.87 32.19 -4.94
N GLY A 497 17.63 32.70 -4.89
CA GLY A 497 16.58 32.37 -5.84
C GLY A 497 16.31 30.87 -5.84
N ASN A 498 16.43 30.25 -7.02
CA ASN A 498 16.26 28.81 -7.19
C ASN A 498 17.56 28.00 -7.22
N ILE A 499 18.70 28.63 -6.89
CA ILE A 499 20.03 28.01 -6.89
C ILE A 499 20.51 27.85 -5.46
N PHE A 500 21.09 26.69 -5.16
CA PHE A 500 21.83 26.48 -3.91
C PHE A 500 23.27 26.11 -4.20
N TRP A 501 24.15 26.49 -3.27
CA TRP A 501 25.53 26.08 -3.21
C TRP A 501 25.78 25.35 -1.90
N PHE A 502 26.43 24.20 -1.98
CA PHE A 502 26.79 23.39 -0.81
C PHE A 502 28.30 23.09 -0.81
N ARG A 503 28.92 23.12 0.36
CA ARG A 503 30.30 22.65 0.56
C ARG A 503 30.45 21.98 1.91
N VAL A 504 31.30 20.97 1.98
CA VAL A 504 31.52 20.20 3.23
C VAL A 504 32.28 21.03 4.27
N ASN A 505 33.25 21.81 3.82
CA ASN A 505 34.02 22.73 4.65
C ASN A 505 34.56 23.89 3.78
N PRO A 506 35.14 24.94 4.39
CA PRO A 506 35.64 26.10 3.65
C PRO A 506 36.76 25.80 2.64
N GLN A 507 37.39 24.61 2.70
CA GLN A 507 38.44 24.20 1.77
C GLN A 507 37.92 23.38 0.59
N THR A 508 36.67 22.91 0.62
CA THR A 508 36.05 22.18 -0.49
C THR A 508 35.40 23.12 -1.49
N GLU A 509 35.48 22.76 -2.78
CA GLU A 509 34.77 23.48 -3.84
C GLU A 509 33.26 23.44 -3.64
N TRP A 510 32.58 24.49 -4.08
CA TRP A 510 31.12 24.56 -4.06
C TRP A 510 30.51 23.58 -5.07
N PHE A 511 29.58 22.76 -4.59
CA PHE A 511 28.61 22.09 -5.43
C PHE A 511 27.43 23.02 -5.68
N GLN A 512 27.05 23.21 -6.94
CA GLN A 512 25.87 24.00 -7.32
C GLN A 512 24.72 23.09 -7.76
N GLY A 513 23.52 23.37 -7.26
CA GLY A 513 22.29 22.68 -7.67
C GLY A 513 21.09 23.60 -7.82
N ASN A 514 19.95 23.04 -8.25
CA ASN A 514 18.69 23.75 -8.37
C ASN A 514 17.68 23.22 -7.34
N LEU A 515 16.97 24.14 -6.67
CA LEU A 515 15.98 23.80 -5.64
C LEU A 515 14.82 22.96 -6.19
N THR A 516 14.35 23.22 -7.41
CA THR A 516 13.31 22.41 -8.07
C THR A 516 13.71 20.95 -8.13
N ASN A 517 14.96 20.66 -8.52
CA ASN A 517 15.45 19.28 -8.61
C ASN A 517 15.77 18.68 -7.24
N ALA A 518 16.24 19.51 -6.30
CA ALA A 518 16.58 19.07 -4.96
C ALA A 518 15.37 18.87 -4.05
N TRP A 519 14.23 19.49 -4.35
CA TRP A 519 13.02 19.43 -3.53
C TRP A 519 11.84 18.75 -4.23
N ARG A 520 11.77 18.73 -5.57
CA ARG A 520 10.60 18.25 -6.35
C ARG A 520 10.86 17.03 -7.23
N ASP A 521 11.60 16.03 -6.79
CA ASP A 521 11.83 14.85 -7.63
C ASP A 521 10.55 14.02 -7.85
N GLU A 522 9.89 14.28 -8.99
CA GLU A 522 8.62 13.71 -9.40
C GLU A 522 8.63 12.19 -9.57
N SER A 523 9.82 11.58 -9.63
CA SER A 523 9.98 10.13 -9.85
C SER A 523 9.50 9.24 -8.71
N LYS A 524 9.27 9.78 -7.49
CA LYS A 524 8.64 9.03 -6.38
C LYS A 524 7.10 9.05 -6.42
N PHE A 525 6.47 9.84 -7.28
CA PHE A 525 5.00 9.88 -7.43
C PHE A 525 4.52 8.82 -8.42
N TYR A 526 5.01 7.59 -8.28
CA TYR A 526 4.43 6.45 -8.98
C TYR A 526 2.96 6.33 -8.56
N ARG A 527 2.02 6.41 -9.51
CA ARG A 527 0.60 6.57 -9.21
C ARG A 527 -0.18 5.29 -9.46
N GLY A 528 0.28 4.13 -9.00
CA GLY A 528 -0.43 2.91 -9.36
C GLY A 528 -0.25 1.75 -8.41
N SER A 529 -1.33 1.03 -8.20
CA SER A 529 -1.30 -0.35 -7.74
C SER A 529 -1.22 -1.29 -8.96
N LEU A 530 -1.18 -2.60 -8.72
CA LEU A 530 -1.28 -3.59 -9.79
C LEU A 530 -2.58 -3.45 -10.60
N PHE A 531 -3.69 -3.09 -9.93
CA PHE A 531 -5.03 -3.17 -10.52
C PHE A 531 -5.67 -1.84 -10.87
N PHE A 532 -5.13 -0.73 -10.36
CA PHE A 532 -5.63 0.59 -10.68
C PHE A 532 -4.54 1.64 -10.49
N GLY A 533 -4.63 2.74 -11.21
CA GLY A 533 -3.68 3.84 -11.08
C GLY A 533 -3.71 4.80 -12.25
N TYR A 534 -2.68 5.61 -12.35
CA TYR A 534 -2.35 6.50 -13.46
C TYR A 534 -1.02 6.07 -14.08
N ASP A 535 -1.05 5.82 -15.39
CA ASP A 535 0.11 5.57 -16.21
C ASP A 535 0.61 6.92 -16.78
N PRO A 536 1.78 7.43 -16.36
CA PRO A 536 2.31 8.70 -16.85
C PRO A 536 2.77 8.65 -18.31
N VAL A 537 3.17 7.47 -18.81
CA VAL A 537 3.64 7.30 -20.20
C VAL A 537 2.47 7.36 -21.16
N ALA A 538 1.38 6.66 -20.83
CA ALA A 538 0.15 6.69 -21.61
C ALA A 538 -0.74 7.91 -21.29
N SER A 539 -0.46 8.62 -20.18
CA SER A 539 -1.26 9.74 -19.66
C SER A 539 -2.73 9.37 -19.43
N GLU A 540 -2.97 8.17 -18.87
CA GLU A 540 -4.30 7.62 -18.64
C GLU A 540 -4.43 6.98 -17.26
N TYR A 541 -5.63 7.04 -16.69
CA TYR A 541 -6.00 6.19 -15.57
C TYR A 541 -6.34 4.79 -16.08
N TYR A 542 -6.00 3.76 -15.31
CA TYR A 542 -6.26 2.37 -15.67
C TYR A 542 -6.94 1.60 -14.55
N PHE A 543 -7.70 0.58 -14.94
CA PHE A 543 -8.30 -0.45 -14.09
C PHE A 543 -8.09 -1.80 -14.77
N THR A 544 -7.50 -2.78 -14.07
CA THR A 544 -6.99 -4.03 -14.67
C THR A 544 -7.38 -5.30 -13.89
N TRP A 545 -8.34 -5.24 -12.97
CA TRP A 545 -8.94 -6.49 -12.46
C TRP A 545 -9.64 -7.24 -13.59
N PRO A 546 -9.34 -8.54 -13.80
CA PRO A 546 -10.03 -9.34 -14.80
C PRO A 546 -11.54 -9.38 -14.56
N MET A 547 -12.36 -9.21 -15.61
CA MET A 547 -13.82 -9.31 -15.51
C MET A 547 -14.33 -10.39 -16.46
N PRO A 548 -14.43 -11.64 -15.99
CA PRO A 548 -15.01 -12.73 -16.76
C PRO A 548 -16.51 -12.49 -16.99
N PHE A 549 -16.98 -12.83 -18.18
CA PHE A 549 -18.41 -12.86 -18.49
C PHE A 549 -18.72 -14.02 -19.45
N TRP A 550 -19.88 -14.65 -19.26
CA TRP A 550 -20.33 -15.80 -20.06
C TRP A 550 -21.61 -15.54 -20.83
N ASN A 551 -22.53 -14.76 -20.26
CA ASN A 551 -23.84 -14.42 -20.83
C ASN A 551 -23.97 -12.91 -21.14
N GLY A 552 -22.84 -12.28 -21.46
CA GLY A 552 -22.72 -10.86 -21.74
C GLY A 552 -22.27 -10.01 -20.54
N ILE A 553 -22.04 -8.73 -20.83
CA ILE A 553 -21.58 -7.71 -19.90
C ILE A 553 -22.04 -6.33 -20.36
N GLU A 554 -22.36 -5.45 -19.42
CA GLU A 554 -22.67 -4.04 -19.65
C GLU A 554 -21.79 -3.18 -18.73
N ILE A 555 -21.00 -2.28 -19.33
CA ILE A 555 -20.14 -1.33 -18.61
C ILE A 555 -20.67 0.07 -18.86
N SER A 556 -20.87 0.83 -17.78
CA SER A 556 -21.40 2.20 -17.81
C SER A 556 -20.59 3.13 -16.92
N LEU A 557 -20.60 4.42 -17.28
CA LEU A 557 -20.21 5.51 -16.38
C LEU A 557 -21.45 6.22 -15.87
N GLU A 558 -21.47 6.52 -14.59
CA GLU A 558 -22.49 7.34 -13.94
C GLU A 558 -21.88 8.68 -13.51
N ASN A 559 -22.54 9.77 -13.88
CA ASN A 559 -22.18 11.12 -13.46
C ASN A 559 -23.12 11.56 -12.34
N ASN A 560 -22.60 11.60 -11.11
CA ASN A 560 -23.29 12.04 -9.91
C ASN A 560 -23.15 13.55 -9.67
N GLY A 561 -22.44 14.26 -10.56
CA GLY A 561 -22.21 15.69 -10.47
C GLY A 561 -23.28 16.53 -11.19
N SER A 562 -23.16 17.84 -11.03
CA SER A 562 -24.08 18.83 -11.62
C SER A 562 -23.65 19.33 -13.01
N ASN A 563 -22.43 19.00 -13.46
CA ASN A 563 -21.88 19.42 -14.74
C ASN A 563 -21.87 18.25 -15.74
N MET A 564 -22.06 18.56 -17.02
CA MET A 564 -21.88 17.57 -18.08
C MET A 564 -20.40 17.20 -18.23
N VAL A 565 -20.11 15.92 -18.40
CA VAL A 565 -18.75 15.39 -18.58
C VAL A 565 -18.60 14.76 -19.96
N ASN A 566 -17.54 15.12 -20.69
CA ASN A 566 -17.17 14.42 -21.93
C ASN A 566 -16.07 13.42 -21.61
N ALA A 567 -16.43 12.15 -21.47
CA ALA A 567 -15.52 11.08 -21.12
C ALA A 567 -15.12 10.26 -22.35
N GLU A 568 -13.88 9.78 -22.35
CA GLU A 568 -13.39 8.74 -23.25
C GLU A 568 -13.04 7.51 -22.42
N THR A 569 -13.47 6.34 -22.85
CA THR A 569 -13.10 5.06 -22.24
C THR A 569 -12.47 4.15 -23.30
N ARG A 570 -11.38 3.48 -22.93
CA ARG A 570 -10.71 2.46 -23.75
C ARG A 570 -10.81 1.13 -23.02
N ILE A 571 -11.43 0.14 -23.63
CA ILE A 571 -11.72 -1.15 -23.02
C ILE A 571 -11.03 -2.24 -23.82
N SER A 572 -10.10 -2.94 -23.17
CA SER A 572 -9.38 -4.09 -23.72
C SER A 572 -9.99 -5.36 -23.16
N TRP A 573 -10.37 -6.28 -24.03
CA TRP A 573 -10.96 -7.56 -23.64
C TRP A 573 -10.52 -8.70 -24.55
N THR A 574 -10.60 -9.92 -24.06
CA THR A 574 -10.19 -11.11 -24.81
C THR A 574 -11.22 -12.22 -24.66
N ARG A 575 -11.08 -13.29 -25.44
CA ARG A 575 -11.99 -14.43 -25.38
C ARG A 575 -11.80 -15.20 -24.08
N GLN A 576 -12.90 -15.68 -23.53
CA GLN A 576 -12.91 -16.54 -22.35
C GLN A 576 -12.55 -17.98 -22.73
N SER A 577 -11.61 -18.59 -22.00
CA SER A 577 -11.15 -19.96 -22.19
C SER A 577 -11.58 -20.95 -21.10
N TYR A 578 -12.10 -20.48 -19.96
CA TYR A 578 -12.57 -21.34 -18.85
C TYR A 578 -14.10 -21.29 -18.63
N GLU A 579 -14.61 -22.34 -17.99
CA GLU A 579 -16.04 -22.55 -17.74
C GLU A 579 -16.56 -21.69 -16.59
N GLU A 580 -17.84 -21.33 -16.62
CA GLU A 580 -18.52 -20.50 -15.59
C GLU A 580 -18.42 -21.11 -14.20
N ALA A 581 -18.41 -22.44 -14.09
CA ALA A 581 -18.29 -23.13 -12.80
C ALA A 581 -16.91 -23.00 -12.13
N GLN A 582 -15.87 -22.58 -12.88
CA GLN A 582 -14.49 -22.53 -12.40
C GLN A 582 -14.11 -21.16 -11.82
N ALA A 583 -14.84 -20.10 -12.19
CA ALA A 583 -14.50 -18.73 -11.86
C ALA A 583 -15.71 -17.91 -11.45
N GLY A 584 -15.47 -16.87 -10.66
CA GLY A 584 -16.48 -15.90 -10.29
C GLY A 584 -16.54 -14.71 -11.25
N TYR A 585 -17.65 -13.99 -11.17
CA TYR A 585 -17.84 -12.68 -11.75
C TYR A 585 -17.19 -11.63 -10.84
N LEU A 586 -16.47 -10.67 -11.42
CA LEU A 586 -15.92 -9.55 -10.64
C LEU A 586 -17.07 -8.80 -9.96
N ASN A 587 -16.96 -8.62 -8.66
CA ASN A 587 -17.89 -7.90 -7.82
C ASN A 587 -17.14 -6.83 -7.01
N ILE A 588 -17.63 -5.59 -7.02
CA ILE A 588 -17.13 -4.48 -6.22
C ILE A 588 -18.29 -3.79 -5.52
N THR A 589 -18.32 -3.90 -4.20
CA THR A 589 -19.32 -3.24 -3.35
C THR A 589 -18.78 -1.92 -2.84
N TYR A 590 -19.60 -0.87 -2.89
CA TYR A 590 -19.29 0.43 -2.29
C TYR A 590 -20.16 0.68 -1.06
N VAL A 591 -19.53 1.14 0.03
CA VAL A 591 -20.17 1.57 1.26
C VAL A 591 -19.59 2.91 1.68
N ASP A 592 -20.44 3.79 2.24
CA ASP A 592 -20.09 5.07 2.84
C ASP A 592 -20.86 5.16 4.16
N GLU A 593 -20.12 5.18 5.27
CA GLU A 593 -20.69 5.10 6.59
C GLU A 593 -19.96 5.99 7.59
N GLN A 594 -20.76 6.71 8.38
CA GLN A 594 -20.29 7.52 9.48
C GLN A 594 -20.43 6.77 10.81
N GLU A 595 -19.40 6.86 11.64
CA GLU A 595 -19.35 6.30 12.99
C GLU A 595 -20.55 6.74 13.85
N SER A 596 -21.18 5.80 14.57
CA SER A 596 -22.35 6.07 15.42
C SER A 596 -22.41 5.18 16.66
N GLU A 597 -23.18 5.56 17.68
CA GLU A 597 -23.33 4.74 18.91
C GLU A 597 -23.91 3.35 18.64
N GLN A 598 -24.67 3.18 17.55
CA GLN A 598 -25.25 1.90 17.14
C GLN A 598 -24.32 1.07 16.27
N ASN A 599 -23.33 1.70 15.63
CA ASN A 599 -22.33 1.00 14.86
C ASN A 599 -20.91 1.48 15.16
N LEU A 600 -20.21 0.66 15.94
CA LEU A 600 -18.82 0.87 16.33
C LEU A 600 -17.83 0.13 15.41
N MET A 601 -18.32 -0.70 14.49
CA MET A 601 -17.53 -1.46 13.52
C MET A 601 -17.98 -1.11 12.10
N PHE A 602 -17.12 -0.46 11.34
CA PHE A 602 -17.37 -0.23 9.93
C PHE A 602 -17.33 -1.55 9.15
N LYS A 603 -18.41 -1.86 8.42
CA LYS A 603 -18.48 -3.05 7.55
C LYS A 603 -17.97 -2.72 6.15
N ALA A 604 -16.66 -2.83 5.95
CA ALA A 604 -16.04 -2.55 4.64
C ALA A 604 -16.49 -3.53 3.54
N ALA A 605 -16.80 -4.78 3.89
CA ALA A 605 -17.42 -5.74 2.99
C ALA A 605 -18.31 -6.72 3.75
N HIS A 606 -19.48 -7.01 3.19
CA HIS A 606 -20.40 -8.07 3.61
C HIS A 606 -20.93 -8.77 2.36
N LEU A 607 -20.50 -10.02 2.14
CA LEU A 607 -20.74 -10.76 0.91
C LEU A 607 -21.48 -12.06 1.23
N ASN A 608 -22.38 -12.46 0.35
CA ASN A 608 -23.16 -13.69 0.46
C ASN A 608 -22.94 -14.58 -0.78
N GLY A 609 -23.02 -15.89 -0.58
CA GLY A 609 -22.79 -16.92 -1.59
C GLY A 609 -21.35 -17.42 -1.61
N ARG A 610 -21.01 -18.23 -2.61
CA ARG A 610 -19.65 -18.76 -2.80
C ARG A 610 -18.80 -17.72 -3.54
N GLY A 611 -17.59 -17.47 -3.06
CA GLY A 611 -16.71 -16.50 -3.69
C GLY A 611 -15.31 -16.44 -3.11
N LYS A 612 -14.59 -15.40 -3.54
CA LYS A 612 -13.24 -15.08 -3.12
C LYS A 612 -13.08 -13.57 -2.95
N PHE A 613 -12.62 -13.13 -1.78
CA PHE A 613 -12.28 -11.73 -1.51
C PHE A 613 -10.82 -11.47 -1.92
N VAL A 614 -10.60 -10.42 -2.73
CA VAL A 614 -9.31 -10.19 -3.42
C VAL A 614 -8.77 -8.78 -3.28
N GLY A 615 -9.52 -7.86 -2.66
CA GLY A 615 -9.03 -6.50 -2.47
C GLY A 615 -9.98 -5.62 -1.69
N VAL A 616 -9.44 -4.54 -1.15
CA VAL A 616 -10.24 -3.48 -0.54
C VAL A 616 -9.53 -2.15 -0.72
N ILE A 617 -10.31 -1.11 -0.99
CA ILE A 617 -9.89 0.28 -0.94
C ILE A 617 -10.69 0.93 0.19
N VAL A 618 -10.05 1.64 1.10
CA VAL A 618 -10.70 2.37 2.21
C VAL A 618 -10.28 3.83 2.15
N SER A 619 -11.25 4.74 2.19
CA SER A 619 -11.03 6.13 2.55
C SER A 619 -11.56 6.36 3.96
N ALA A 620 -10.77 7.03 4.79
CA ALA A 620 -11.09 7.38 6.16
C ALA A 620 -10.91 8.89 6.35
N ASP A 621 -11.96 9.56 6.82
CA ASP A 621 -11.98 10.99 7.10
C ASP A 621 -12.22 11.21 8.60
N GLY A 622 -11.21 11.73 9.29
CA GLY A 622 -11.25 11.98 10.73
C GLY A 622 -11.70 13.40 11.07
N THR A 623 -11.94 13.70 12.34
CA THR A 623 -12.31 15.07 12.75
C THR A 623 -11.13 16.04 12.63
N SER A 624 -11.40 17.34 12.48
CA SER A 624 -10.40 18.40 12.49
C SER A 624 -9.62 18.56 13.81
N ASP A 625 -9.93 17.78 14.86
CA ASP A 625 -9.24 17.86 16.15
C ASP A 625 -7.81 17.28 16.05
N PRO A 626 -6.75 18.07 16.28
CA PRO A 626 -5.36 17.61 16.13
C PRO A 626 -4.98 16.39 17.00
N GLN A 627 -5.69 16.14 18.10
CA GLN A 627 -5.45 15.00 18.99
C GLN A 627 -6.04 13.69 18.46
N TYR A 628 -7.14 13.75 17.72
CA TYR A 628 -7.92 12.58 17.30
C TYR A 628 -8.09 12.43 15.79
N ASN A 629 -7.54 13.36 15.00
CA ASN A 629 -7.72 13.43 13.55
C ASN A 629 -7.35 12.12 12.85
N ARG A 630 -6.27 11.45 13.25
CA ARG A 630 -5.82 10.20 12.60
C ARG A 630 -5.87 8.97 13.50
N THR A 631 -6.53 9.04 14.66
CA THR A 631 -6.64 7.88 15.54
C THR A 631 -7.47 6.76 14.91
N PHE A 632 -8.26 7.03 13.87
CA PHE A 632 -8.92 5.99 13.09
C PHE A 632 -7.96 4.94 12.51
N LEU A 633 -6.66 5.26 12.41
CA LEU A 633 -5.66 4.31 11.97
C LEU A 633 -5.41 3.19 12.98
N GLU A 634 -5.59 3.42 14.27
CA GLU A 634 -5.42 2.36 15.29
C GLU A 634 -6.63 1.41 15.37
N GLY A 635 -7.60 1.49 14.45
CA GLY A 635 -8.78 0.63 14.48
C GLY A 635 -8.50 -0.78 13.95
N ASP A 636 -8.71 -1.80 14.77
CA ASP A 636 -8.50 -3.20 14.39
C ASP A 636 -9.46 -3.69 13.30
N GLU A 637 -8.93 -4.48 12.36
CA GLU A 637 -9.77 -5.27 11.48
C GLU A 637 -10.26 -6.57 12.12
N LYS A 638 -11.42 -7.03 11.65
CA LYS A 638 -11.97 -8.34 11.97
C LYS A 638 -12.49 -9.03 10.72
N ILE A 639 -12.06 -10.26 10.50
CA ILE A 639 -12.38 -11.05 9.31
C ILE A 639 -13.17 -12.29 9.73
N SER A 640 -14.35 -12.47 9.13
CA SER A 640 -15.17 -13.68 9.30
C SER A 640 -15.48 -14.34 7.96
N VAL A 641 -15.43 -15.67 7.94
CA VAL A 641 -15.83 -16.50 6.81
C VAL A 641 -16.83 -17.55 7.32
N ASP A 642 -17.96 -17.66 6.63
CA ASP A 642 -19.01 -18.66 6.90
C ASP A 642 -19.44 -18.70 8.38
N GLY A 643 -19.52 -17.52 9.01
CA GLY A 643 -19.90 -17.33 10.42
C GLY A 643 -18.78 -17.55 11.45
N VAL A 644 -17.54 -17.82 11.00
CA VAL A 644 -16.37 -18.07 11.87
C VAL A 644 -15.36 -16.93 11.73
N ILE A 645 -14.89 -16.40 12.85
CA ILE A 645 -13.81 -15.39 12.87
C ILE A 645 -12.49 -16.10 12.59
N ILE A 646 -11.81 -15.69 11.51
CA ILE A 646 -10.55 -16.29 11.05
C ILE A 646 -9.35 -15.33 11.18
N GLY A 647 -9.59 -14.07 11.54
CA GLY A 647 -8.56 -13.07 11.79
C GLY A 647 -9.06 -11.88 12.60
N ASN A 648 -8.19 -11.37 13.47
CA ASN A 648 -8.31 -10.05 14.10
C ASN A 648 -6.95 -9.35 13.95
N GLY A 649 -6.96 -8.07 13.62
CA GLY A 649 -5.74 -7.30 13.39
C GLY A 649 -5.28 -6.49 14.58
N THR A 650 -4.49 -5.47 14.29
CA THR A 650 -3.74 -4.68 15.28
C THR A 650 -3.78 -3.17 15.00
N GLY A 651 -4.46 -2.78 13.92
CA GLY A 651 -4.51 -1.41 13.41
C GLY A 651 -4.84 -1.38 11.91
N LEU A 652 -5.55 -0.34 11.50
CA LEU A 652 -5.92 -0.08 10.11
C LEU A 652 -4.68 0.16 9.25
N GLU A 653 -3.68 0.94 9.72
CA GLU A 653 -2.45 1.10 8.92
C GLU A 653 -1.69 -0.22 8.77
N ASP A 654 -1.71 -1.07 9.79
CA ASP A 654 -1.03 -2.36 9.82
C ASP A 654 -1.63 -3.31 8.77
N PHE A 655 -2.97 -3.34 8.71
CA PHE A 655 -3.71 -4.10 7.70
C PHE A 655 -3.34 -3.67 6.28
N PHE A 656 -3.16 -2.36 6.05
CA PHE A 656 -2.75 -1.79 4.76
C PHE A 656 -1.23 -1.79 4.53
N GLY A 657 -0.46 -2.40 5.45
CA GLY A 657 0.97 -2.57 5.31
C GLY A 657 1.81 -1.36 5.72
N GLY A 658 1.19 -0.33 6.25
CA GLY A 658 1.88 0.77 6.92
C GLY A 658 2.46 0.36 8.26
N GLY A 659 2.92 1.38 8.98
CA GLY A 659 3.10 1.32 10.42
C GLY A 659 3.26 2.72 10.96
N TRP A 660 2.95 2.92 12.24
CA TRP A 660 3.13 4.20 12.91
C TRP A 660 2.41 5.36 12.20
N TYR A 661 1.12 5.19 11.89
CA TYR A 661 0.30 6.18 11.17
C TYR A 661 0.86 6.57 9.79
N PHE A 662 1.46 5.62 9.08
CA PHE A 662 2.20 5.87 7.85
C PHE A 662 3.28 6.94 8.08
N ILE A 663 4.32 6.59 8.86
CA ILE A 663 5.35 7.54 9.32
C ILE A 663 6.10 8.27 8.21
N HIS A 664 6.30 7.61 7.06
CA HIS A 664 6.88 8.22 5.87
C HIS A 664 5.83 8.79 4.91
N GLY A 665 4.59 8.93 5.35
CA GLY A 665 3.50 9.46 4.53
C GLY A 665 3.03 8.46 3.48
N PRO A 666 2.50 8.94 2.36
CA PRO A 666 1.86 8.10 1.38
C PRO A 666 2.87 7.31 0.55
N PHE A 667 2.45 6.13 0.10
CA PHE A 667 3.28 5.19 -0.64
C PHE A 667 2.43 4.31 -1.54
N TYR A 668 3.07 3.78 -2.59
CA TYR A 668 2.41 2.98 -3.62
C TYR A 668 3.24 1.72 -3.89
N LEU A 669 2.72 0.57 -3.49
CA LEU A 669 3.26 -0.73 -3.87
C LEU A 669 2.23 -1.51 -4.71
N PRO A 670 2.66 -2.50 -5.52
CA PRO A 670 1.75 -3.22 -6.41
C PRO A 670 0.54 -3.83 -5.68
N THR A 671 0.72 -4.33 -4.46
CA THR A 671 -0.32 -5.03 -3.70
C THR A 671 -0.93 -4.22 -2.57
N HIS A 672 -0.34 -3.11 -2.15
CA HIS A 672 -0.85 -2.31 -1.03
C HIS A 672 -0.29 -0.90 -1.05
N GLY A 673 -0.92 0.04 -0.35
CA GLY A 673 -0.46 1.41 -0.28
C GLY A 673 -1.39 2.32 0.51
N ALA A 674 -0.88 3.51 0.83
CA ALA A 674 -1.65 4.64 1.32
C ALA A 674 -1.49 5.77 0.31
N MET A 675 -2.37 5.82 -0.69
CA MET A 675 -2.26 6.72 -1.84
C MET A 675 -2.57 8.19 -1.51
N ARG A 676 -3.32 8.42 -0.43
CA ARG A 676 -3.48 9.72 0.21
C ARG A 676 -3.29 9.50 1.70
N SER A 677 -2.36 10.20 2.30
CA SER A 677 -2.09 10.11 3.73
C SER A 677 -1.35 11.39 4.09
N PRO A 678 -1.90 12.27 4.95
CA PRO A 678 -1.16 13.43 5.42
C PRO A 678 0.18 12.96 6.00
N SER A 679 1.27 13.55 5.53
CA SER A 679 2.62 13.19 5.94
C SER A 679 2.76 13.18 7.46
N GLY A 680 3.01 11.97 7.99
CA GLY A 680 3.67 11.58 9.23
C GLY A 680 3.51 12.39 10.53
N ARG A 681 3.37 11.62 11.59
CA ARG A 681 3.80 11.92 12.95
C ARG A 681 5.08 12.79 12.95
N LEU A 682 4.98 14.07 13.30
CA LEU A 682 6.14 14.82 13.79
C LEU A 682 6.61 14.14 15.09
N GLN A 683 7.58 13.22 15.00
CA GLN A 683 8.11 12.54 16.18
C GLN A 683 8.95 13.43 17.11
N SER A 684 9.13 14.70 16.77
CA SER A 684 9.38 15.71 17.78
C SER A 684 8.68 17.01 17.41
N VAL A 685 7.92 17.55 18.35
CA VAL A 685 7.57 18.96 18.30
C VAL A 685 8.89 19.72 18.33
N ILE A 686 9.24 20.34 17.21
CA ILE A 686 9.68 21.72 17.08
C ILE A 686 10.16 22.29 18.42
N PRO A 687 11.47 22.58 18.60
CA PRO A 687 12.60 21.75 18.24
C PRO A 687 13.06 20.89 19.43
N ASP A 688 13.34 19.62 19.12
CA ASP A 688 14.19 18.70 19.88
C ASP A 688 13.77 18.33 21.32
N ASN A 689 12.68 17.58 21.44
CA ASN A 689 12.53 16.63 22.54
C ASN A 689 12.30 15.19 22.03
N ILE A 690 13.29 14.31 22.22
CA ILE A 690 13.21 12.87 21.91
C ILE A 690 12.17 12.12 22.78
N ASN A 691 11.70 12.75 23.86
CA ASN A 691 10.82 12.14 24.87
C ASN A 691 9.34 12.57 24.74
N ARG A 692 8.98 13.32 23.69
CA ARG A 692 7.56 13.57 23.34
C ARG A 692 7.27 13.10 21.92
N LEU A 693 6.98 11.81 21.81
CA LEU A 693 6.22 11.26 20.69
C LEU A 693 4.79 11.83 20.80
N GLY A 694 4.47 12.85 20.01
CA GLY A 694 3.13 13.42 19.94
C GLY A 694 2.70 13.53 18.49
N MET A 695 1.53 12.99 18.15
CA MET A 695 0.92 13.25 16.85
C MET A 695 0.50 14.72 16.82
N ILE A 696 1.08 15.51 15.92
CA ILE A 696 0.50 16.79 15.54
C ILE A 696 0.20 16.66 14.06
N ASN A 697 -1.10 16.63 13.71
CA ASN A 697 -1.49 16.84 12.33
C ASN A 697 -1.22 18.31 12.00
N LEU A 698 -0.34 18.56 11.05
CA LEU A 698 0.03 19.90 10.61
C LEU A 698 -0.72 20.35 9.34
N ASN A 699 -1.43 19.43 8.69
CA ASN A 699 -2.23 19.68 7.50
C ASN A 699 -3.73 19.71 7.85
N ASP A 700 -4.47 20.59 7.16
CA ASP A 700 -5.95 20.64 7.21
C ASP A 700 -6.61 19.43 6.51
N ASP A 701 -5.83 18.59 5.82
CA ASP A 701 -6.32 17.36 5.19
C ASP A 701 -6.58 16.25 6.20
N GLN A 702 -7.84 15.79 6.21
CA GLN A 702 -8.39 14.81 7.14
C GLN A 702 -8.58 13.41 6.50
N GLU A 703 -8.44 13.30 5.17
CA GLU A 703 -8.70 12.06 4.43
C GLU A 703 -7.44 11.22 4.21
N THR A 704 -7.51 9.94 4.57
CA THR A 704 -6.50 8.92 4.25
C THR A 704 -7.13 7.85 3.36
N ILE A 705 -6.55 7.62 2.19
CA ILE A 705 -7.01 6.60 1.22
C ILE A 705 -5.96 5.50 1.12
N MET A 706 -6.38 4.29 1.40
CA MET A 706 -5.55 3.09 1.51
C MET A 706 -6.11 1.98 0.62
N TYR A 707 -5.23 1.11 0.14
CA TYR A 707 -5.64 -0.07 -0.62
C TYR A 707 -4.80 -1.28 -0.28
N ARG A 708 -5.41 -2.45 -0.41
CA ARG A 708 -4.75 -3.76 -0.33
C ARG A 708 -5.38 -4.73 -1.31
N HIS A 709 -4.54 -5.45 -2.02
CA HIS A 709 -4.87 -6.51 -2.98
C HIS A 709 -4.38 -7.83 -2.43
N PHE A 710 -5.30 -8.77 -2.25
CA PHE A 710 -5.01 -10.11 -1.78
C PHE A 710 -4.75 -11.00 -3.00
N LEU A 711 -3.47 -11.30 -3.24
CA LEU A 711 -3.05 -12.14 -4.37
C LEU A 711 -2.93 -13.58 -3.91
N ASN A 712 -1.79 -13.93 -3.30
CA ASN A 712 -1.56 -15.27 -2.75
C ASN A 712 -2.29 -15.48 -1.41
N ASP A 713 -2.77 -14.40 -0.79
CA ASP A 713 -3.49 -14.38 0.48
C ASP A 713 -4.99 -14.05 0.32
N ALA A 714 -5.55 -14.26 -0.88
CA ALA A 714 -6.99 -14.12 -1.15
C ALA A 714 -7.81 -15.07 -0.26
N ILE A 715 -9.01 -14.62 0.12
CA ILE A 715 -9.82 -15.31 1.13
C ILE A 715 -11.05 -15.92 0.46
N ASN A 716 -11.12 -17.25 0.41
CA ASN A 716 -12.28 -17.96 -0.15
C ASN A 716 -13.38 -18.14 0.91
N PHE A 717 -14.63 -18.20 0.45
CA PHE A 717 -15.80 -18.41 1.30
C PHE A 717 -16.90 -19.16 0.53
N GLN A 718 -17.75 -19.92 1.24
CA GLN A 718 -18.80 -20.72 0.61
C GLN A 718 -20.20 -20.13 0.77
N GLN A 719 -20.44 -19.39 1.84
CA GLN A 719 -21.74 -18.84 2.22
C GLN A 719 -21.65 -17.34 2.52
N GLU A 720 -20.64 -16.90 3.26
CA GLU A 720 -20.57 -15.53 3.78
C GLU A 720 -19.12 -15.08 3.99
N PHE A 721 -18.86 -13.81 3.71
CA PHE A 721 -17.61 -13.14 4.08
C PHE A 721 -17.89 -11.76 4.66
N ASP A 722 -17.26 -11.46 5.79
CA ASP A 722 -17.29 -10.15 6.43
C ASP A 722 -15.87 -9.63 6.67
N LEU A 723 -15.62 -8.40 6.22
CA LEU A 723 -14.47 -7.59 6.62
C LEU A 723 -14.99 -6.35 7.35
N GLN A 724 -14.55 -6.20 8.59
CA GLN A 724 -14.94 -5.10 9.47
C GLN A 724 -13.70 -4.38 10.00
N PHE A 725 -13.82 -3.09 10.28
CA PHE A 725 -12.80 -2.27 10.95
C PHE A 725 -13.42 -1.53 12.11
N GLU A 726 -12.73 -1.41 13.23
CA GLU A 726 -13.07 -0.39 14.22
C GLU A 726 -12.88 1.01 13.60
N PHE A 727 -13.71 1.98 13.98
CA PHE A 727 -13.54 3.38 13.51
C PHE A 727 -12.30 4.08 14.11
N GLY A 728 -11.51 3.37 14.89
CA GLY A 728 -10.36 3.80 15.67
C GLY A 728 -10.41 3.22 17.09
N PRO A 729 -9.50 3.61 17.99
CA PRO A 729 -9.33 2.98 19.28
C PRO A 729 -10.50 3.34 20.18
N TYR A 730 -11.11 2.35 20.82
CA TYR A 730 -12.24 2.56 21.74
C TYR A 730 -13.34 3.48 21.14
N PRO A 731 -13.95 3.10 20.01
CA PRO A 731 -14.79 4.00 19.19
C PRO A 731 -15.95 4.63 20.01
N GLY A 732 -16.55 3.89 20.94
CA GLY A 732 -17.60 4.42 21.81
C GLY A 732 -17.14 5.57 22.74
N GLU A 733 -15.91 5.53 23.24
CA GLU A 733 -15.37 6.61 24.08
C GLU A 733 -15.02 7.86 23.27
N ARG A 734 -14.54 7.67 22.03
CA ARG A 734 -14.24 8.76 21.10
C ARG A 734 -15.52 9.49 20.69
N LEU A 735 -16.56 8.74 20.30
CA LEU A 735 -17.89 9.27 20.02
C LEU A 735 -18.47 10.08 21.18
N ALA A 736 -18.38 9.56 22.41
CA ALA A 736 -18.89 10.26 23.60
C ALA A 736 -18.20 11.60 23.87
N LYS A 737 -16.99 11.82 23.34
CA LYS A 737 -16.24 13.09 23.41
C LYS A 737 -16.51 14.02 22.22
N GLY A 738 -17.37 13.61 21.29
CA GLY A 738 -17.77 14.39 20.12
C GLY A 738 -16.93 14.16 18.88
N TYR A 739 -16.09 13.11 18.85
CA TYR A 739 -15.30 12.74 17.68
C TYR A 739 -16.02 11.68 16.85
N SER A 740 -16.04 11.84 15.54
CA SER A 740 -16.67 10.88 14.61
C SER A 740 -15.81 10.77 13.36
N THR A 741 -15.75 9.56 12.83
CA THR A 741 -14.99 9.23 11.62
C THR A 741 -15.95 8.81 10.51
N ASN A 742 -15.69 9.22 9.27
CA ASN A 742 -16.44 8.74 8.11
C ASN A 742 -15.57 7.79 7.29
N PHE A 743 -16.03 6.56 7.09
CA PHE A 743 -15.34 5.56 6.29
C PHE A 743 -16.10 5.28 4.99
N LYS A 744 -15.35 5.21 3.89
CA LYS A 744 -15.81 4.74 2.60
C LYS A 744 -14.99 3.52 2.22
N ALA A 745 -15.62 2.50 1.64
CA ALA A 745 -14.88 1.35 1.14
C ALA A 745 -15.40 0.84 -0.19
N ALA A 746 -14.46 0.36 -1.00
CA ALA A 746 -14.72 -0.49 -2.15
C ALA A 746 -14.15 -1.89 -1.88
N GLY A 747 -15.00 -2.84 -1.51
CA GLY A 747 -14.63 -4.25 -1.32
C GLY A 747 -14.65 -4.99 -2.66
N VAL A 748 -13.58 -5.69 -2.99
CA VAL A 748 -13.37 -6.36 -4.30
C VAL A 748 -13.38 -7.88 -4.10
N SER A 749 -14.24 -8.56 -4.85
CA SER A 749 -14.40 -10.01 -4.79
C SER A 749 -14.72 -10.62 -6.15
N TYR A 750 -14.64 -11.95 -6.23
CA TYR A 750 -15.22 -12.75 -7.30
C TYR A 750 -16.31 -13.63 -6.70
N LEU A 751 -17.52 -13.54 -7.23
CA LEU A 751 -18.68 -14.31 -6.76
C LEU A 751 -19.10 -15.31 -7.82
N SER A 752 -19.42 -16.54 -7.43
CA SER A 752 -20.07 -17.47 -8.37
C SER A 752 -21.42 -16.91 -8.81
N ALA A 753 -21.90 -17.32 -9.99
CA ALA A 753 -23.32 -17.14 -10.31
C ALA A 753 -24.17 -17.71 -9.15
N PRO A 754 -25.29 -17.06 -8.79
CA PRO A 754 -26.24 -17.63 -7.84
C PRO A 754 -26.60 -19.04 -8.29
N ALA A 755 -26.45 -20.03 -7.42
CA ALA A 755 -27.04 -21.32 -7.67
C ALA A 755 -28.56 -21.10 -7.80
N PHE A 756 -29.16 -21.55 -8.90
CA PHE A 756 -30.61 -21.66 -8.99
C PHE A 756 -31.07 -22.67 -7.93
N PHE A 757 -31.38 -22.19 -6.73
CA PHE A 757 -32.10 -22.99 -5.75
C PHE A 757 -33.54 -23.15 -6.27
N CYS A 758 -33.96 -24.38 -6.49
CA CYS A 758 -35.34 -24.69 -6.84
C CYS A 758 -36.30 -24.04 -5.83
N SER A 759 -37.35 -23.44 -6.38
CA SER A 759 -38.33 -22.59 -5.70
C SER A 759 -38.92 -23.18 -4.42
N THR A 760 -38.90 -22.39 -3.35
CA THR A 760 -39.82 -22.34 -2.19
C THR A 760 -40.59 -23.63 -1.85
N CYS A 761 -40.07 -24.42 -0.92
CA CYS A 761 -40.91 -25.33 -0.14
C CYS A 761 -41.98 -24.52 0.60
N SER A 762 -43.24 -24.97 0.54
CA SER A 762 -44.27 -24.47 1.47
C SER A 762 -43.88 -24.87 2.89
N VAL A 763 -44.25 -24.08 3.90
CA VAL A 763 -43.90 -24.41 5.30
C VAL A 763 -44.61 -25.71 5.73
N ASN A 764 -43.84 -26.77 6.00
CA ASN A 764 -44.25 -28.07 6.57
C ASN A 764 -45.31 -28.91 5.82
N PRO A 765 -45.13 -29.29 4.54
CA PRO A 765 -45.95 -30.32 3.92
C PRO A 765 -45.64 -31.71 4.51
N PRO A 766 -46.60 -32.66 4.50
CA PRO A 766 -46.31 -34.06 4.80
C PRO A 766 -45.25 -34.62 3.85
N LYS A 767 -44.26 -35.37 4.39
CA LYS A 767 -43.19 -35.97 3.59
C LYS A 767 -43.74 -37.02 2.61
N SER A 768 -43.37 -36.87 1.35
CA SER A 768 -43.59 -37.79 0.23
C SER A 768 -42.29 -37.85 -0.59
N LEU A 769 -42.22 -38.79 -1.54
CA LEU A 769 -41.05 -38.94 -2.42
C LEU A 769 -40.62 -37.56 -3.00
N GLY A 770 -41.52 -36.84 -3.68
CA GLY A 770 -41.20 -35.54 -4.31
C GLY A 770 -40.97 -34.33 -3.41
N ASN A 771 -40.91 -34.47 -2.08
CA ASN A 771 -40.65 -33.33 -1.16
C ASN A 771 -39.97 -33.74 0.14
N ALA A 772 -39.23 -34.85 0.14
CA ALA A 772 -38.72 -35.48 1.36
C ALA A 772 -37.77 -34.60 2.18
N ASN A 773 -36.98 -33.73 1.54
CA ASN A 773 -36.02 -32.83 2.19
C ASN A 773 -36.56 -31.41 2.49
N CYS A 774 -37.85 -31.14 2.29
CA CYS A 774 -38.44 -29.82 2.51
C CYS A 774 -38.48 -29.37 3.99
N ASP A 775 -37.94 -30.15 4.93
CA ASP A 775 -37.73 -29.78 6.33
C ASP A 775 -36.25 -29.50 6.67
N GLU A 776 -35.37 -29.43 5.66
CA GLU A 776 -33.93 -29.12 5.78
C GLU A 776 -33.14 -30.12 6.65
N ILE A 777 -33.75 -31.21 7.10
CA ILE A 777 -33.14 -32.24 7.96
C ILE A 777 -33.26 -33.59 7.27
N VAL A 778 -32.16 -34.05 6.67
CA VAL A 778 -32.08 -35.41 6.09
C VAL A 778 -31.92 -36.44 7.21
N ASN A 779 -32.90 -37.32 7.38
CA ASN A 779 -32.92 -38.33 8.44
C ASN A 779 -33.35 -39.72 7.93
N GLY A 780 -33.53 -40.67 8.85
CA GLY A 780 -33.87 -42.06 8.52
C GLY A 780 -35.21 -42.27 7.80
N LEU A 781 -36.16 -41.33 7.91
CA LEU A 781 -37.42 -41.37 7.15
C LEU A 781 -37.20 -41.02 5.68
N ASP A 782 -36.34 -40.04 5.41
CA ASP A 782 -35.96 -39.61 4.06
C ASP A 782 -35.24 -40.73 3.33
N PHE A 783 -34.27 -41.35 4.01
CA PHE A 783 -33.59 -42.54 3.50
C PHE A 783 -34.57 -43.69 3.20
N GLY A 784 -35.60 -43.87 4.03
CA GLY A 784 -36.65 -44.86 3.81
C GLY A 784 -37.47 -44.61 2.55
N GLN A 785 -37.74 -43.34 2.22
CA GLN A 785 -38.45 -42.93 1.01
C GLN A 785 -37.56 -43.06 -0.23
N TRP A 786 -36.28 -42.66 -0.14
CA TRP A 786 -35.33 -42.68 -1.26
C TRP A 786 -34.73 -44.05 -1.57
N ARG A 787 -34.88 -45.03 -0.67
CA ARG A 787 -34.24 -46.35 -0.75
C ARG A 787 -34.41 -47.06 -2.09
N SER A 788 -35.56 -46.93 -2.74
CA SER A 788 -35.85 -47.62 -4.00
C SER A 788 -35.16 -46.97 -5.22
N ILE A 789 -34.91 -45.67 -5.17
CA ILE A 789 -34.18 -44.91 -6.19
C ILE A 789 -32.67 -45.07 -5.93
N PHE A 790 -32.23 -45.00 -4.66
CA PHE A 790 -30.86 -45.26 -4.21
C PHE A 790 -30.31 -46.65 -4.62
N GLN A 791 -31.16 -47.68 -4.64
CA GLN A 791 -30.74 -49.03 -5.06
C GLN A 791 -30.41 -49.13 -6.56
N LYS A 792 -30.70 -48.10 -7.35
CA LYS A 792 -30.33 -48.00 -8.76
C LYS A 792 -28.97 -47.31 -8.85
N VAL A 793 -27.89 -48.09 -8.84
CA VAL A 793 -26.54 -47.55 -9.09
C VAL A 793 -26.43 -47.18 -10.58
N GLY A 794 -26.29 -45.89 -10.91
CA GLY A 794 -26.13 -45.40 -12.28
C GLY A 794 -26.89 -44.11 -12.59
N VAL A 795 -27.19 -43.90 -13.88
CA VAL A 795 -27.96 -42.75 -14.40
C VAL A 795 -29.45 -42.92 -14.02
N VAL A 796 -30.03 -41.94 -13.34
CA VAL A 796 -31.47 -41.86 -13.02
C VAL A 796 -32.17 -40.84 -13.92
N SER A 797 -33.44 -41.09 -14.27
CA SER A 797 -34.21 -40.21 -15.16
C SER A 797 -34.71 -38.93 -14.46
N GLU A 798 -34.98 -37.88 -15.23
CA GLU A 798 -35.52 -36.60 -14.70
C GLU A 798 -36.75 -36.76 -13.77
N PRO A 799 -37.76 -37.61 -14.07
CA PRO A 799 -38.89 -37.81 -13.15
C PRO A 799 -38.47 -38.47 -11.82
N GLU A 800 -37.46 -39.34 -11.85
CA GLU A 800 -36.93 -39.99 -10.64
C GLU A 800 -36.02 -39.04 -9.85
N LYS A 801 -35.36 -38.07 -10.50
CA LYS A 801 -34.53 -37.02 -9.89
C LYS A 801 -35.38 -36.02 -9.10
N ALA A 802 -36.53 -35.63 -9.66
CA ALA A 802 -37.50 -34.76 -9.01
C ALA A 802 -38.11 -35.40 -7.74
N GLU A 803 -38.00 -36.72 -7.57
CA GLU A 803 -38.49 -37.48 -6.42
C GLU A 803 -37.50 -37.58 -5.23
N VAL A 804 -36.31 -36.97 -5.30
CA VAL A 804 -35.25 -37.14 -4.28
C VAL A 804 -34.40 -35.89 -3.99
N ASP A 805 -34.64 -34.80 -4.73
CA ASP A 805 -33.90 -33.53 -4.67
C ASP A 805 -32.36 -33.67 -4.66
N PHE A 806 -31.82 -34.29 -5.70
CA PHE A 806 -30.40 -34.14 -6.05
C PHE A 806 -30.30 -33.04 -7.12
N ASN A 807 -30.18 -31.76 -6.69
CA ASN A 807 -29.89 -30.61 -7.55
C ASN A 807 -30.58 -30.65 -8.93
N CYS A 808 -31.89 -30.45 -8.95
CA CYS A 808 -32.66 -30.39 -10.19
C CYS A 808 -32.36 -29.09 -10.95
N GLN A 809 -31.54 -29.16 -12.00
CA GLN A 809 -31.57 -28.16 -13.07
C GLN A 809 -32.64 -28.57 -14.07
N GLU A 810 -33.49 -27.63 -14.51
CA GLU A 810 -34.64 -27.87 -15.39
C GLU A 810 -34.26 -28.40 -16.79
N ASP A 811 -32.97 -28.40 -17.15
CA ASP A 811 -32.46 -28.77 -18.47
C ASP A 811 -31.73 -30.13 -18.52
N GLN A 812 -31.62 -30.85 -17.40
CA GLN A 812 -30.96 -32.17 -17.36
C GLN A 812 -31.95 -33.34 -17.37
N GLU A 813 -32.01 -34.05 -18.50
CA GLU A 813 -32.86 -35.24 -18.69
C GLU A 813 -32.45 -36.45 -17.80
N SER A 814 -31.25 -36.42 -17.18
CA SER A 814 -30.76 -37.49 -16.30
C SER A 814 -29.61 -37.08 -15.36
N HIS A 815 -29.42 -37.78 -14.23
CA HIS A 815 -28.34 -37.53 -13.24
C HIS A 815 -27.57 -38.82 -12.88
N ILE A 816 -26.26 -38.75 -12.67
CA ILE A 816 -25.45 -39.89 -12.19
C ILE A 816 -25.27 -39.75 -10.68
N ILE A 817 -25.74 -40.74 -9.92
CA ILE A 817 -25.53 -40.79 -8.47
C ILE A 817 -24.02 -40.99 -8.19
N ASP A 818 -23.40 -40.07 -7.46
CA ASP A 818 -21.96 -40.08 -7.21
C ASP A 818 -21.57 -40.05 -5.71
N ALA A 819 -20.27 -39.88 -5.43
CA ALA A 819 -19.72 -39.88 -4.07
C ALA A 819 -20.05 -38.61 -3.26
N VAL A 820 -20.36 -37.49 -3.94
CA VAL A 820 -20.77 -36.23 -3.30
C VAL A 820 -22.19 -36.39 -2.75
N ASP A 821 -23.09 -36.96 -3.55
CA ASP A 821 -24.45 -37.32 -3.12
C ASP A 821 -24.41 -38.24 -1.87
N PHE A 822 -23.43 -39.15 -1.83
CA PHE A 822 -23.19 -40.04 -0.68
C PHE A 822 -22.65 -39.31 0.57
N LYS A 823 -21.71 -38.37 0.41
CA LYS A 823 -21.14 -37.61 1.54
C LYS A 823 -22.20 -36.70 2.20
N ILE A 824 -23.09 -36.09 1.41
CA ILE A 824 -24.24 -35.30 1.90
C ILE A 824 -25.20 -36.18 2.72
N MET A 825 -25.46 -37.42 2.29
CA MET A 825 -26.30 -38.34 3.07
C MET A 825 -25.62 -38.82 4.36
N VAL A 826 -24.32 -39.14 4.32
CA VAL A 826 -23.58 -39.63 5.49
C VAL A 826 -23.49 -38.55 6.57
N SER A 827 -23.20 -37.30 6.21
CA SER A 827 -23.07 -36.21 7.16
C SER A 827 -24.39 -35.90 7.90
N ASN A 828 -25.53 -36.07 7.24
CA ASN A 828 -26.83 -35.85 7.85
C ASN A 828 -27.37 -37.05 8.64
N TYR A 829 -26.97 -38.29 8.30
CA TYR A 829 -27.37 -39.48 9.06
C TYR A 829 -26.68 -39.60 10.44
N PHE A 830 -25.49 -39.01 10.59
CA PHE A 830 -24.71 -39.03 11.84
C PHE A 830 -24.93 -37.79 12.74
N LYS A 831 -25.81 -36.87 12.37
CA LYS A 831 -26.37 -35.83 13.24
C LYS A 831 -27.73 -36.28 13.77
#